data_AF-A0A078KXT4-F1
#
_entry.id   AF-A0A078KXT4-F1
#
_cell.length_a   1.000
_cell.length_b   1.000
_cell.length_c   1.000
_cell.angle_alpha   90.00
_cell.angle_beta   90.00
_cell.angle_gamma   90.00
#
_symmetry.space_group_name_H-M   'P 1'
#
loop_
_entity.id
_entity.type
_entity.pdbx_description
1 polymer ?
#
loop_
_entity_poly.entity_id
_entity_poly.type
_entity_poly.pdbx_seq_one_letter_code
_entity_poly.pdbx_strand_id
1 'polypeptide(L)'
;MPQLPGLSFLKSYPKEELWRLFVDGSFWAKQEGWRGYESREAGSINAALESLCSSALDVEDDFELTVDFIKSIHRKCSRNVKGLEEIAPGEVRAGQVVYFAVPTERASIKGIEEFLGLGFLAEGRAAFNFIERTPSNPGPIPDRYIMNIPADRISEIAAETYKEMHKRGFNIASVGFHAPRQNEEAYLEAITESYNREIKAAQTIDEKIFVIAKHIRQYEVLHPFMDANGRTFANNLLNILLMQHGLPPATFYEPNVFDLYSAEELVEVIKEGMSNTLTIINSKEGDISLYGYRSSTADREQYIANLNSPSLRLIQQDIAPATPGQLTEAQTLVSSSFQESHPLHHAAIYRHEAGELEQLITENPEQINLRIEQGAPPVYVGKTPLHLAIMMRNSSMLERLIYDHHVDLSVQDYSAKTVLHYAAESGDIELFKKVLHAVSLREDAVSILNSKDYQGKTPLHYAAESNDPRIAAILANTKQIQMNELDINGNSALTLAYKANKLETFYDLLTPEAAISEELIREIVQRKDHEAFERIVETVPSILKDVKAFESAIMLANISIVEKFLNNGIDVNIVIDKGGATGLMRALQQGNADMVRYLLEKGASTTLISSVYGSCIDYLCFGFAANRNSLAAILLEADSDLANRPCKNNIPPIFRVLANFDFGVGRMLLDREARGIDHLDDKGKNVLHYAMFSNDLSLINDLIQRNPGMLHQRNSDGQNPFHFALSGRSVRSLSETEAIQLSEIVINAKVDLNAKDSNGRTILDWALEYNYCQLSAKLMQAGAQTNTVALEEFLKNTIVNDPTAFTAQLMGQLSRDPLAAMGQLNDLYLSIVNNKVEIARPPKSQSSSLFGISFSFFKPSAQVSAQDTVLSLIKQLYNRMHTHAQARADRHVAPAEAKSAYLELTRNHAISNEVRAPATSAASSVRAGRS
;
A
#
# COMPACT_ATOMS: atom_id res chain seq x y z
N MET A 1 13.52 -27.62 41.54
CA MET A 1 13.04 -26.30 42.04
C MET A 1 12.01 -25.80 41.02
N PRO A 2 11.25 -24.68 41.19
CA PRO A 2 10.60 -24.13 40.00
C PRO A 2 11.69 -23.91 38.94
N GLN A 3 11.47 -24.47 37.75
CA GLN A 3 12.41 -24.56 36.63
C GLN A 3 13.04 -23.20 36.24
N LEU A 4 12.37 -22.09 36.60
CA LEU A 4 12.86 -20.73 36.54
C LEU A 4 12.35 -19.98 37.80
N PRO A 5 13.21 -19.56 38.75
CA PRO A 5 12.77 -18.95 40.01
C PRO A 5 11.97 -17.64 39.81
N GLY A 6 12.23 -16.90 38.73
CA GLY A 6 11.53 -15.65 38.40
C GLY A 6 10.12 -15.83 37.81
N LEU A 7 9.68 -17.05 37.47
CA LEU A 7 8.31 -17.29 36.97
C LEU A 7 7.22 -16.87 37.96
N SER A 8 7.54 -16.81 39.25
CA SER A 8 6.64 -16.33 40.29
C SER A 8 6.19 -14.88 40.06
N PHE A 9 7.04 -14.02 39.46
CA PHE A 9 6.68 -12.64 39.10
C PHE A 9 5.75 -12.60 37.89
N LEU A 10 6.02 -13.40 36.85
CA LEU A 10 5.12 -13.52 35.69
C LEU A 10 3.73 -14.02 36.10
N LYS A 11 3.68 -14.95 37.07
CA LYS A 11 2.44 -15.43 37.69
C LYS A 11 1.70 -14.35 38.48
N SER A 12 2.43 -13.50 39.20
CA SER A 12 1.86 -12.37 39.95
C SER A 12 1.44 -11.20 39.06
N TYR A 13 1.85 -11.19 37.79
CA TYR A 13 1.49 -10.14 36.83
C TYR A 13 -0.03 -10.18 36.53
N PRO A 14 -0.76 -9.06 36.62
CA PRO A 14 -2.19 -9.00 36.33
C PRO A 14 -2.51 -9.46 34.90
N LYS A 15 -3.41 -10.43 34.76
CA LYS A 15 -3.65 -11.11 33.47
C LYS A 15 -4.18 -10.16 32.41
N GLU A 16 -5.03 -9.22 32.82
CA GLU A 16 -5.62 -8.16 32.00
C GLU A 16 -4.59 -7.13 31.48
N GLU A 17 -3.38 -7.10 32.02
CA GLU A 17 -2.34 -6.13 31.68
C GLU A 17 -1.06 -6.78 31.11
N LEU A 18 -1.07 -8.10 30.88
CA LEU A 18 0.11 -8.85 30.38
C LEU A 18 0.66 -8.32 29.04
N TRP A 19 -0.16 -7.66 28.23
CA TRP A 19 0.26 -7.05 26.97
C TRP A 19 1.37 -6.01 27.16
N ARG A 20 1.46 -5.38 28.34
CA ARG A 20 2.49 -4.37 28.66
C ARG A 20 3.91 -4.92 28.61
N LEU A 21 4.10 -6.23 28.78
CA LEU A 21 5.42 -6.87 28.63
C LEU A 21 5.96 -6.81 27.20
N PHE A 22 5.08 -6.62 26.21
CA PHE A 22 5.42 -6.68 24.78
C PHE A 22 5.15 -5.38 24.03
N VAL A 23 4.27 -4.53 24.55
CA VAL A 23 3.95 -3.24 23.94
C VAL A 23 4.73 -2.14 24.64
N ASP A 24 5.53 -1.40 23.90
CA ASP A 24 6.38 -0.33 24.42
C ASP A 24 5.57 0.74 25.17
N GLY A 25 6.03 1.11 26.38
CA GLY A 25 5.41 2.13 27.22
C GLY A 25 5.24 3.50 26.56
N SER A 26 6.10 3.83 25.60
CA SER A 26 6.04 5.07 24.80
C SER A 26 4.76 5.17 23.95
N PHE A 27 4.10 4.04 23.67
CA PHE A 27 2.89 3.98 22.85
C PHE A 27 1.59 3.97 23.65
N TRP A 28 1.59 3.56 24.91
CA TRP A 28 0.37 3.25 25.65
C TRP A 28 -0.66 4.38 25.63
N ALA A 29 -0.25 5.61 25.95
CA ALA A 29 -1.15 6.77 25.96
C ALA A 29 -1.62 7.19 24.56
N LYS A 30 -0.78 6.98 23.53
CA LYS A 30 -1.03 7.45 22.14
C LYS A 30 -1.82 6.46 21.30
N GLN A 31 -1.79 5.18 21.67
CA GLN A 31 -2.29 4.06 20.87
C GLN A 31 -3.35 3.23 21.59
N GLU A 32 -3.97 3.80 22.63
CA GLU A 32 -5.00 3.13 23.44
C GLU A 32 -4.50 1.79 24.00
N GLY A 33 -3.32 1.80 24.62
CA GLY A 33 -2.67 0.61 25.16
C GLY A 33 -2.23 -0.35 24.06
N TRP A 34 -2.78 -1.56 24.08
CA TRP A 34 -2.43 -2.66 23.18
C TRP A 34 -3.09 -2.56 21.79
N ARG A 35 -4.18 -1.79 21.66
CA ARG A 35 -5.02 -1.78 20.44
C ARG A 35 -4.25 -1.34 19.21
N GLY A 36 -3.50 -0.24 19.29
CA GLY A 36 -2.73 0.24 18.15
C GLY A 36 -1.64 -0.73 17.73
N TYR A 37 -1.00 -1.42 18.68
CA TYR A 37 -0.01 -2.47 18.39
C TYR A 37 -0.64 -3.66 17.65
N GLU A 38 -1.74 -4.19 18.18
CA GLU A 38 -2.47 -5.32 17.59
C GLU A 38 -3.10 -4.95 16.22
N SER A 39 -3.48 -3.69 16.01
CA SER A 39 -4.03 -3.23 14.72
C SER A 39 -2.99 -3.22 13.59
N ARG A 40 -1.70 -3.00 13.94
CA ARG A 40 -0.59 -3.04 12.97
C ARG A 40 -0.21 -4.48 12.64
N GLU A 41 -0.07 -5.31 13.67
CA GLU A 41 0.39 -6.69 13.55
C GLU A 41 -0.51 -7.64 14.35
N ALA A 42 -1.69 -7.93 13.81
CA ALA A 42 -2.66 -8.80 14.47
C ALA A 42 -2.07 -10.19 14.78
N GLY A 43 -2.26 -10.65 16.01
CA GLY A 43 -1.73 -11.89 16.56
C GLY A 43 -0.38 -11.74 17.29
N SER A 44 0.31 -10.61 17.13
CA SER A 44 1.68 -10.42 17.64
C SER A 44 1.79 -10.54 19.16
N ILE A 45 0.85 -9.97 19.92
CA ILE A 45 0.89 -10.03 21.39
C ILE A 45 0.70 -11.46 21.88
N ASN A 46 -0.27 -12.19 21.31
CA ASN A 46 -0.52 -13.59 21.66
C ASN A 46 0.67 -14.48 21.28
N ALA A 47 1.29 -14.27 20.11
CA ALA A 47 2.46 -15.02 19.67
C ALA A 47 3.68 -14.76 20.58
N ALA A 48 3.93 -13.49 20.95
CA ALA A 48 5.01 -13.14 21.86
C ALA A 48 4.79 -13.71 23.27
N LEU A 49 3.55 -13.66 23.77
CA LEU A 49 3.20 -14.21 25.07
C LEU A 49 3.30 -15.74 25.11
N GLU A 50 2.79 -16.42 24.09
CA GLU A 50 2.90 -17.87 23.99
C GLU A 50 4.36 -18.32 23.81
N SER A 51 5.15 -17.56 23.04
CA SER A 51 6.58 -17.79 22.92
C SER A 51 7.28 -17.69 24.27
N LEU A 52 7.02 -16.62 25.03
CA LEU A 52 7.63 -16.39 26.33
C LEU A 52 7.25 -17.51 27.30
N CYS A 53 5.95 -17.81 27.41
CA CYS A 53 5.44 -18.80 28.36
C CYS A 53 5.89 -20.21 28.02
N SER A 54 5.79 -20.63 26.75
CA SER A 54 6.18 -21.98 26.35
C SER A 54 7.69 -22.18 26.46
N SER A 55 8.50 -21.21 26.02
CA SER A 55 9.96 -21.32 26.09
C SER A 55 10.47 -21.24 27.51
N ALA A 56 9.80 -20.49 28.41
CA ALA A 56 10.13 -20.50 29.83
C ALA A 56 9.85 -21.86 30.49
N LEU A 57 8.82 -22.59 30.07
CA LEU A 57 8.54 -23.95 30.55
C LEU A 57 9.53 -24.99 29.99
N ASP A 58 10.21 -24.68 28.88
CA ASP A 58 11.23 -25.54 28.27
C ASP A 58 12.62 -25.40 28.94
N VAL A 59 12.82 -24.44 29.87
CA VAL A 59 14.10 -24.21 30.55
C VAL A 59 14.27 -25.16 31.74
N GLU A 60 15.41 -25.83 31.83
CA GLU A 60 15.78 -26.76 32.90
C GLU A 60 16.85 -26.18 33.86
N ASP A 61 17.09 -26.83 35.00
CA ASP A 61 17.99 -26.33 36.06
C ASP A 61 19.44 -26.08 35.57
N ASP A 62 19.95 -26.85 34.60
CA ASP A 62 21.30 -26.73 34.00
C ASP A 62 21.26 -26.09 32.59
N PHE A 63 20.26 -25.24 32.30
CA PHE A 63 20.08 -24.65 30.98
C PHE A 63 21.28 -23.82 30.50
N GLU A 64 21.82 -24.21 29.35
CA GLU A 64 22.73 -23.42 28.54
C GLU A 64 21.99 -22.89 27.31
N LEU A 65 22.24 -21.62 26.97
CA LEU A 65 21.63 -21.01 25.80
C LEU A 65 22.21 -21.63 24.52
N THR A 66 21.34 -22.03 23.59
CA THR A 66 21.73 -22.57 22.29
C THR A 66 21.12 -21.77 21.15
N VAL A 67 21.76 -21.79 19.99
CA VAL A 67 21.21 -21.15 18.78
C VAL A 67 19.88 -21.79 18.36
N ASP A 68 19.71 -23.09 18.54
CA ASP A 68 18.43 -23.77 18.26
C ASP A 68 17.31 -23.28 19.18
N PHE A 69 17.60 -23.00 20.45
CA PHE A 69 16.63 -22.39 21.36
C PHE A 69 16.24 -20.98 20.89
N ILE A 70 17.21 -20.16 20.46
CA ILE A 70 16.96 -18.83 19.88
C ILE A 70 16.07 -18.92 18.63
N LYS A 71 16.39 -19.83 17.69
CA LYS A 71 15.59 -20.08 16.49
C LYS A 71 14.18 -20.57 16.85
N SER A 72 14.03 -21.36 17.91
CA SER A 72 12.75 -21.83 18.44
C SER A 72 11.90 -20.66 18.96
N ILE A 73 12.48 -19.75 19.76
CA ILE A 73 11.81 -18.52 20.21
C ILE A 73 11.34 -17.72 19.00
N HIS A 74 12.22 -17.43 18.03
CA HIS A 74 11.86 -16.63 16.85
C HIS A 74 10.70 -17.27 16.06
N ARG A 75 10.73 -18.60 15.89
CA ARG A 75 9.65 -19.36 15.23
C ARG A 75 8.32 -19.21 15.96
N LYS A 76 8.33 -19.25 17.30
CA LYS A 76 7.14 -19.07 18.14
C LYS A 76 6.63 -17.62 18.09
N CYS A 77 7.51 -16.62 18.15
CA CYS A 77 7.18 -15.20 18.05
C CYS A 77 6.55 -14.78 16.70
N SER A 78 6.86 -15.51 15.63
CA SER A 78 6.38 -15.20 14.28
C SER A 78 5.09 -15.95 13.89
N ARG A 79 4.64 -16.88 14.73
CA ARG A 79 3.56 -17.81 14.39
C ARG A 79 2.19 -17.12 14.49
N ASN A 80 1.35 -17.28 13.48
CA ASN A 80 0.01 -16.69 13.40
C ASN A 80 0.01 -15.15 13.51
N VAL A 81 1.12 -14.51 13.11
CA VAL A 81 1.25 -13.05 13.08
C VAL A 81 1.12 -12.60 11.63
N LYS A 82 0.11 -11.77 11.37
CA LYS A 82 -0.17 -11.28 10.03
C LYS A 82 1.06 -10.54 9.47
N GLY A 83 1.56 -11.00 8.32
CA GLY A 83 2.72 -10.41 7.63
C GLY A 83 4.06 -11.12 7.89
N LEU A 84 4.20 -11.88 8.98
CA LEU A 84 5.43 -12.63 9.30
C LEU A 84 5.42 -14.09 8.81
N GLU A 85 4.26 -14.62 8.48
CA GLU A 85 4.09 -16.01 8.05
C GLU A 85 4.85 -16.36 6.76
N GLU A 86 5.14 -15.35 5.93
CA GLU A 86 5.82 -15.50 4.64
C GLU A 86 7.36 -15.42 4.74
N ILE A 87 7.91 -15.15 5.94
CA ILE A 87 9.33 -14.76 6.14
C ILE A 87 10.19 -15.87 6.76
N ALA A 88 10.00 -17.13 6.36
CA ALA A 88 10.76 -18.30 6.84
C ALA A 88 11.06 -18.31 8.37
N PRO A 89 10.03 -18.43 9.23
CA PRO A 89 10.19 -18.31 10.68
C PRO A 89 11.26 -19.22 11.30
N GLY A 90 12.27 -18.61 11.90
CA GLY A 90 13.33 -19.30 12.65
C GLY A 90 14.58 -19.61 11.83
N GLU A 91 14.61 -19.19 10.56
CA GLU A 91 15.80 -19.30 9.71
C GLU A 91 16.66 -18.03 9.84
N VAL A 92 17.96 -18.20 10.06
CA VAL A 92 18.93 -17.10 10.10
C VAL A 92 19.16 -16.60 8.67
N ARG A 93 19.31 -15.28 8.51
CA ARG A 93 19.59 -14.66 7.22
C ARG A 93 20.90 -15.17 6.63
N ALA A 94 20.89 -15.38 5.32
CA ALA A 94 22.05 -15.77 4.52
C ALA A 94 22.36 -14.66 3.50
N GLY A 95 22.88 -13.53 3.98
CA GLY A 95 23.25 -12.38 3.14
C GLY A 95 22.09 -11.50 2.67
N GLN A 96 20.86 -11.75 3.14
CA GLN A 96 19.73 -10.85 2.89
C GLN A 96 19.96 -9.50 3.58
N VAL A 97 19.61 -8.41 2.90
CA VAL A 97 19.80 -7.05 3.42
C VAL A 97 18.65 -6.69 4.35
N VAL A 98 18.97 -6.39 5.60
CA VAL A 98 18.04 -5.73 6.54
C VAL A 98 18.57 -4.33 6.84
N TYR A 99 17.65 -3.38 6.90
CA TYR A 99 17.92 -1.97 7.09
C TYR A 99 16.94 -1.38 8.11
N PHE A 100 17.46 -0.54 9.00
CA PHE A 100 16.63 0.30 9.84
C PHE A 100 17.34 1.63 10.14
N ALA A 101 16.57 2.61 10.60
CA ALA A 101 17.05 3.94 10.91
C ALA A 101 16.93 4.20 12.41
N VAL A 102 17.94 4.84 12.99
CA VAL A 102 18.01 5.08 14.43
C VAL A 102 17.98 6.59 14.71
N PRO A 103 17.03 7.09 15.54
CA PRO A 103 17.01 8.46 16.02
C PRO A 103 18.01 8.67 17.17
N THR A 104 18.32 9.94 17.45
CA THR A 104 19.25 10.31 18.54
C THR A 104 18.75 9.87 19.91
N GLU A 105 17.43 9.86 20.14
CA GLU A 105 16.83 9.46 21.41
C GLU A 105 17.09 7.99 21.79
N ARG A 106 17.46 7.16 20.80
CA ARG A 106 17.80 5.74 20.97
C ARG A 106 19.31 5.47 20.92
N ALA A 107 20.13 6.52 21.06
CA ALA A 107 21.58 6.41 21.06
C ALA A 107 22.22 7.14 22.24
N SER A 108 23.44 6.75 22.55
CA SER A 108 24.35 7.41 23.47
C SER A 108 25.76 7.46 22.87
N ILE A 109 26.62 8.33 23.38
CA ILE A 109 28.02 8.43 22.93
C ILE A 109 28.74 7.11 23.24
N LYS A 110 28.60 6.59 24.46
CA LYS A 110 29.22 5.31 24.87
C LYS A 110 28.68 4.13 24.05
N GLY A 111 27.38 4.12 23.76
CA GLY A 111 26.76 3.05 22.99
C GLY A 111 27.17 3.07 21.52
N ILE A 112 27.34 4.25 20.92
CA ILE A 112 27.93 4.37 19.57
C ILE A 112 29.40 3.92 19.60
N GLU A 113 30.17 4.29 20.62
CA GLU A 113 31.55 3.83 20.80
C GLU A 113 31.63 2.30 20.87
N GLU A 114 30.83 1.66 21.73
CA GLU A 114 30.77 0.20 21.82
C GLU A 114 30.29 -0.43 20.51
N PHE A 115 29.31 0.18 19.82
CA PHE A 115 28.81 -0.29 18.54
C PHE A 115 29.90 -0.30 17.47
N LEU A 116 30.62 0.80 17.31
CA LEU A 116 31.73 0.93 16.35
C LEU A 116 32.91 0.02 16.70
N GLY A 117 33.04 -0.38 17.97
CA GLY A 117 34.03 -1.35 18.46
C GLY A 117 33.69 -2.83 18.20
N LEU A 118 32.48 -3.17 17.73
CA LEU A 118 32.09 -4.56 17.47
C LEU A 118 32.77 -5.09 16.19
N GLY A 119 33.79 -5.93 16.36
CA GLY A 119 34.58 -6.48 15.24
C GLY A 119 33.75 -7.21 14.18
N PHE A 120 32.70 -7.94 14.58
CA PHE A 120 31.86 -8.68 13.64
C PHE A 120 31.06 -7.78 12.68
N LEU A 121 30.84 -6.50 13.02
CA LEU A 121 30.19 -5.54 12.12
C LEU A 121 31.10 -5.19 10.94
N ALA A 122 32.37 -4.92 11.22
CA ALA A 122 33.38 -4.63 10.20
C ALA A 122 33.62 -5.87 9.30
N GLU A 123 33.81 -7.04 9.91
CA GLU A 123 34.05 -8.30 9.19
C GLU A 123 32.81 -8.76 8.39
N GLY A 124 31.61 -8.57 8.94
CA GLY A 124 30.34 -8.92 8.32
C GLY A 124 29.84 -7.93 7.25
N ARG A 125 30.64 -6.92 6.89
CA ARG A 125 30.29 -5.88 5.89
C ARG A 125 28.99 -5.13 6.21
N ALA A 126 28.76 -4.87 7.50
CA ALA A 126 27.69 -3.98 7.94
C ALA A 126 27.97 -2.54 7.48
N ALA A 127 26.94 -1.70 7.48
CA ALA A 127 27.03 -0.31 7.08
C ALA A 127 26.35 0.60 8.10
N PHE A 128 26.98 1.71 8.45
CA PHE A 128 26.42 2.71 9.36
C PHE A 128 26.78 4.09 8.82
N ASN A 129 25.77 4.92 8.50
CA ASN A 129 26.01 6.27 8.00
C ASN A 129 24.75 7.15 8.11
N PHE A 130 24.94 8.46 8.04
CA PHE A 130 23.87 9.44 7.97
C PHE A 130 22.97 9.24 6.74
N ILE A 131 21.67 9.37 6.96
CA ILE A 131 20.66 9.27 5.91
C ILE A 131 20.68 10.58 5.09
N GLU A 132 20.91 10.47 3.78
CA GLU A 132 20.75 11.58 2.84
C GLU A 132 19.24 11.77 2.58
N ARG A 133 18.63 12.72 3.30
CA ARG A 133 17.19 13.01 3.14
C ARG A 133 16.90 13.56 1.74
N THR A 134 15.96 12.93 1.03
CA THR A 134 15.02 13.67 0.17
C THR A 134 13.61 13.54 0.77
N PRO A 135 12.76 14.59 0.72
CA PRO A 135 11.43 14.60 1.37
C PRO A 135 10.45 13.49 0.92
N SER A 136 10.73 12.79 -0.18
CA SER A 136 9.80 11.84 -0.82
C SER A 136 10.35 10.43 -1.00
N ASN A 137 11.62 10.18 -0.67
CA ASN A 137 12.25 8.88 -0.85
C ASN A 137 13.51 8.79 0.03
N PRO A 138 13.66 7.81 0.93
CA PRO A 138 14.96 7.53 1.52
C PRO A 138 15.89 7.11 0.37
N GLY A 139 16.81 8.00 -0.01
CA GLY A 139 17.85 7.67 -0.98
C GLY A 139 18.76 6.56 -0.42
N PRO A 140 19.46 5.80 -1.28
CA PRO A 140 20.43 4.82 -0.80
C PRO A 140 21.50 5.50 0.06
N ILE A 141 21.93 4.83 1.14
CA ILE A 141 23.08 5.27 1.91
C ILE A 141 24.29 5.31 0.96
N PRO A 142 25.09 6.40 0.93
CA PRO A 142 26.33 6.42 0.18
C PRO A 142 27.21 5.23 0.57
N ASP A 143 27.90 4.60 -0.39
CA ASP A 143 28.84 3.48 -0.17
C ASP A 143 30.03 3.81 0.77
N ARG A 144 30.08 5.01 1.36
CA ARG A 144 31.00 5.35 2.45
C ARG A 144 30.41 4.87 3.77
N TYR A 145 31.02 3.84 4.33
CA TYR A 145 30.64 3.31 5.65
C TYR A 145 31.43 3.98 6.76
N ILE A 146 30.78 4.34 7.86
CA ILE A 146 31.44 4.61 9.14
C ILE A 146 31.81 3.25 9.77
N MET A 147 32.60 2.46 9.04
CA MET A 147 33.08 1.14 9.44
C MET A 147 34.56 1.04 9.03
N ASN A 148 35.38 0.32 9.80
CA ASN A 148 36.86 0.29 9.71
C ASN A 148 37.54 1.57 10.25
N ILE A 149 37.06 2.04 11.40
CA ILE A 149 37.68 3.15 12.13
C ILE A 149 38.90 2.64 12.92
N PRO A 150 40.04 3.34 12.88
CA PRO A 150 41.16 3.06 13.77
C PRO A 150 40.72 3.12 15.24
N ALA A 151 41.09 2.12 16.06
CA ALA A 151 40.61 2.00 17.44
C ALA A 151 40.81 3.27 18.30
N ASP A 152 41.88 4.03 18.05
CA ASP A 152 42.21 5.29 18.71
C ASP A 152 41.30 6.48 18.32
N ARG A 153 40.52 6.35 17.25
CA ARG A 153 39.58 7.37 16.76
C ARG A 153 38.11 7.07 17.08
N ILE A 154 37.80 5.88 17.61
CA ILE A 154 36.40 5.44 17.82
C ILE A 154 35.65 6.40 18.74
N SER A 155 36.22 6.74 19.91
CA SER A 155 35.55 7.60 20.89
C SER A 155 35.28 9.01 20.36
N GLU A 156 36.23 9.57 19.58
CA GLU A 156 36.07 10.88 18.92
C GLU A 156 34.93 10.83 17.90
N ILE A 157 34.92 9.82 17.02
CA ILE A 157 33.89 9.66 15.99
C ILE A 157 32.52 9.38 16.61
N ALA A 158 32.45 8.64 17.71
CA ALA A 158 31.20 8.41 18.44
C ALA A 158 30.59 9.72 18.95
N ALA A 159 31.40 10.58 19.56
CA ALA A 159 30.96 11.90 20.03
C ALA A 159 30.54 12.83 18.87
N GLU A 160 31.30 12.85 17.77
CA GLU A 160 30.95 13.61 16.57
C GLU A 160 29.65 13.11 15.93
N THR A 161 29.48 11.80 15.86
CA THR A 161 28.28 11.15 15.32
C THR A 161 27.06 11.54 16.15
N TYR A 162 27.11 11.36 17.47
CA TYR A 162 26.01 11.73 18.37
C TYR A 162 25.64 13.21 18.24
N LYS A 163 26.65 14.10 18.19
CA LYS A 163 26.43 15.54 18.04
C LYS A 163 25.73 15.90 16.73
N GLU A 164 26.14 15.28 15.63
CA GLU A 164 25.53 15.51 14.32
C GLU A 164 24.13 14.88 14.23
N MET A 165 23.90 13.71 14.85
CA MET A 165 22.56 13.13 15.03
C MET A 165 21.64 14.14 15.74
N HIS A 166 22.07 14.63 16.91
CA HIS A 166 21.30 15.57 17.72
C HIS A 166 20.97 16.85 16.96
N LYS A 167 21.94 17.40 16.21
CA LYS A 167 21.76 18.60 15.38
C LYS A 167 20.72 18.41 14.27
N ARG A 168 20.57 17.20 13.72
CA ARG A 168 19.56 16.89 12.70
C ARG A 168 18.16 16.69 13.29
N GLY A 169 18.06 16.56 14.61
CA GLY A 169 16.84 16.43 15.38
C GLY A 169 16.85 15.19 16.27
N PHE A 170 16.41 15.34 17.51
CA PHE A 170 16.54 14.30 18.53
C PHE A 170 15.68 13.06 18.27
N ASN A 171 14.42 13.26 17.90
CA ASN A 171 13.44 12.22 17.52
C ASN A 171 13.42 11.94 16.01
N ILE A 172 14.36 12.52 15.27
CA ILE A 172 14.50 12.33 13.83
C ILE A 172 15.47 11.18 13.58
N ALA A 173 15.02 10.15 12.87
CA ALA A 173 15.89 9.09 12.39
C ALA A 173 16.89 9.68 11.38
N SER A 174 18.14 9.84 11.82
CA SER A 174 19.18 10.58 11.10
C SER A 174 20.32 9.70 10.62
N VAL A 175 20.46 8.50 11.19
CA VAL A 175 21.47 7.50 10.83
C VAL A 175 20.78 6.22 10.42
N GLY A 176 21.27 5.60 9.37
CA GLY A 176 20.82 4.31 8.87
C GLY A 176 21.85 3.23 9.15
N PHE A 177 21.38 2.03 9.45
CA PHE A 177 22.19 0.85 9.68
C PHE A 177 21.77 -0.28 8.76
N HIS A 178 22.74 -0.89 8.08
CA HIS A 178 22.58 -2.21 7.47
C HIS A 178 23.30 -3.25 8.31
N ALA A 179 22.55 -4.26 8.73
CA ALA A 179 23.07 -5.39 9.47
C ALA A 179 24.16 -6.16 8.70
N PRO A 180 24.98 -6.98 9.38
CA PRO A 180 25.90 -7.90 8.74
C PRO A 180 25.23 -8.75 7.64
N ARG A 181 25.99 -8.96 6.55
CA ARG A 181 25.56 -9.66 5.31
C ARG A 181 26.39 -10.92 5.02
N GLN A 182 27.27 -11.29 5.93
CA GLN A 182 28.14 -12.46 5.83
C GLN A 182 28.34 -13.07 7.21
N ASN A 183 28.39 -14.40 7.28
CA ASN A 183 28.68 -15.19 8.47
C ASN A 183 27.71 -14.96 9.64
N GLU A 184 26.45 -14.57 9.36
CA GLU A 184 25.45 -14.23 10.39
C GLU A 184 25.25 -15.37 11.41
N GLU A 185 25.13 -16.61 10.93
CA GLU A 185 24.95 -17.78 11.80
C GLU A 185 26.19 -18.07 12.66
N ALA A 186 27.40 -17.94 12.10
CA ALA A 186 28.63 -18.14 12.86
C ALA A 186 28.84 -17.07 13.94
N TYR A 187 28.46 -15.81 13.67
CA TYR A 187 28.49 -14.77 14.69
C TYR A 187 27.44 -15.02 15.77
N LEU A 188 26.25 -15.49 15.40
CA LEU A 188 25.20 -15.87 16.35
C LEU A 188 25.68 -16.97 17.30
N GLU A 189 26.35 -18.00 16.78
CA GLU A 189 26.98 -19.07 17.57
C GLU A 189 28.06 -18.52 18.51
N ALA A 190 28.99 -17.72 17.98
CA ALA A 190 30.10 -17.17 18.78
C ALA A 190 29.63 -16.26 19.92
N ILE A 191 28.59 -15.43 19.69
CA ILE A 191 27.97 -14.61 20.73
C ILE A 191 27.32 -15.51 21.80
N THR A 192 26.64 -16.58 21.38
CA THR A 192 25.99 -17.54 22.27
C THR A 192 26.98 -18.28 23.16
N GLU A 193 28.10 -18.73 22.60
CA GLU A 193 29.18 -19.35 23.38
C GLU A 193 29.81 -18.36 24.37
N SER A 194 29.98 -17.09 23.97
CA SER A 194 30.49 -16.06 24.87
C SER A 194 29.55 -15.80 26.04
N TYR A 195 28.23 -15.74 25.78
CA TYR A 195 27.22 -15.61 26.82
C TYR A 195 27.33 -16.72 27.85
N ASN A 196 27.31 -17.99 27.43
CA ASN A 196 27.36 -19.13 28.34
C ASN A 196 28.64 -19.15 29.19
N ARG A 197 29.76 -18.69 28.63
CA ARG A 197 31.03 -18.58 29.36
C ARG A 197 31.01 -17.43 30.38
N GLU A 198 30.56 -16.25 29.97
CA GLU A 198 30.56 -15.06 30.82
C GLU A 198 29.52 -15.15 31.94
N ILE A 199 28.34 -15.72 31.68
CA ILE A 199 27.27 -15.83 32.68
C ILE A 199 27.65 -16.81 33.80
N LYS A 200 28.42 -17.86 33.48
CA LYS A 200 28.99 -18.79 34.47
C LYS A 200 30.07 -18.14 35.34
N ALA A 201 30.78 -17.15 34.80
CA ALA A 201 31.81 -16.41 35.53
C ALA A 201 31.24 -15.31 36.42
N ALA A 202 30.05 -14.78 36.11
CA ALA A 202 29.37 -13.74 36.87
C ALA A 202 28.93 -14.23 38.26
N GLN A 203 29.40 -13.55 39.31
CA GLN A 203 29.16 -13.90 40.71
C GLN A 203 28.00 -13.11 41.31
N THR A 204 27.89 -11.83 40.97
CA THR A 204 26.83 -10.95 41.49
C THR A 204 25.63 -10.87 40.57
N ILE A 205 24.48 -10.42 41.09
CA ILE A 205 23.28 -10.20 40.28
C ILE A 205 23.53 -9.09 39.25
N ASP A 206 24.22 -8.01 39.63
CA ASP A 206 24.54 -6.91 38.71
C ASP A 206 25.48 -7.37 37.57
N GLU A 207 26.49 -8.20 37.87
CA GLU A 207 27.34 -8.82 36.84
C GLU A 207 26.52 -9.69 35.89
N LYS A 208 25.55 -10.46 36.40
CA LYS A 208 24.67 -11.28 35.55
C LYS A 208 23.78 -10.41 34.66
N ILE A 209 23.18 -9.35 35.19
CA ILE A 209 22.36 -8.41 34.40
C ILE A 209 23.24 -7.75 33.32
N PHE A 210 24.47 -7.36 33.65
CA PHE A 210 25.41 -6.80 32.68
C PHE A 210 25.73 -7.78 31.54
N VAL A 211 26.05 -9.04 31.86
CA VAL A 211 26.31 -10.08 30.84
C VAL A 211 25.09 -10.29 29.96
N ILE A 212 23.88 -10.37 30.55
CA ILE A 212 22.64 -10.49 29.80
C ILE A 212 22.44 -9.27 28.88
N ALA A 213 22.57 -8.05 29.40
CA ALA A 213 22.41 -6.81 28.65
C ALA A 213 23.37 -6.74 27.45
N LYS A 214 24.66 -7.01 27.70
CA LYS A 214 25.72 -7.04 26.69
C LYS A 214 25.41 -8.01 25.56
N HIS A 215 24.96 -9.23 25.86
CA HIS A 215 24.73 -10.23 24.82
C HIS A 215 23.40 -10.05 24.10
N ILE A 216 22.32 -9.62 24.79
CA ILE A 216 21.07 -9.23 24.13
C ILE A 216 21.33 -8.09 23.13
N ARG A 217 22.11 -7.09 23.53
CA ARG A 217 22.58 -6.01 22.64
C ARG A 217 23.28 -6.56 21.40
N GLN A 218 24.23 -7.49 21.57
CA GLN A 218 24.94 -8.08 20.43
C GLN A 218 24.02 -8.86 19.49
N TYR A 219 23.01 -9.56 20.01
CA TYR A 219 22.02 -10.25 19.17
C TYR A 219 21.15 -9.28 18.36
N GLU A 220 20.66 -8.19 18.98
CA GLU A 220 19.86 -7.17 18.29
C GLU A 220 20.68 -6.46 17.19
N VAL A 221 21.93 -6.11 17.49
CA VAL A 221 22.86 -5.47 16.54
C VAL A 221 23.26 -6.40 15.38
N LEU A 222 23.45 -7.70 15.65
CA LEU A 222 23.67 -8.70 14.60
C LEU A 222 22.44 -8.82 13.68
N HIS A 223 21.25 -8.63 14.25
CA HIS A 223 19.97 -8.64 13.56
C HIS A 223 19.77 -9.90 12.68
N PRO A 224 19.97 -11.12 13.21
CA PRO A 224 20.15 -12.34 12.43
C PRO A 224 18.89 -12.80 11.67
N PHE A 225 17.71 -12.31 12.02
CA PHE A 225 16.45 -12.65 11.35
C PHE A 225 15.97 -11.53 10.44
N MET A 226 15.09 -11.86 9.50
CA MET A 226 14.51 -10.88 8.56
C MET A 226 13.62 -9.84 9.23
N ASP A 227 12.93 -10.21 10.30
CA ASP A 227 12.08 -9.35 11.12
C ASP A 227 11.95 -9.99 12.53
N ALA A 228 11.21 -9.38 13.45
CA ALA A 228 10.91 -9.87 14.79
C ALA A 228 12.14 -10.09 15.71
N ASN A 229 13.29 -9.48 15.39
CA ASN A 229 14.49 -9.50 16.25
C ASN A 229 14.17 -8.92 17.66
N GLY A 230 13.59 -7.72 17.74
CA GLY A 230 13.15 -7.08 18.99
C GLY A 230 12.25 -7.97 19.88
N ARG A 231 11.27 -8.63 19.25
CA ARG A 231 10.37 -9.56 19.96
C ARG A 231 11.11 -10.79 20.47
N THR A 232 12.06 -11.29 19.68
CA THR A 232 12.84 -12.49 19.97
C THR A 232 13.84 -12.22 21.09
N PHE A 233 14.65 -11.17 21.00
CA PHE A 233 15.73 -10.94 21.97
C PHE A 233 15.28 -10.04 23.11
N ALA A 234 14.81 -8.81 22.85
CA ALA A 234 14.45 -7.87 23.90
C ALA A 234 13.18 -8.25 24.69
N ASN A 235 12.13 -8.79 24.05
CA ASN A 235 10.89 -9.13 24.78
C ASN A 235 10.83 -10.58 25.30
N ASN A 236 11.49 -11.54 24.63
CA ASN A 236 11.41 -12.95 24.99
C ASN A 236 12.68 -13.45 25.66
N LEU A 237 13.78 -13.56 24.91
CA LEU A 237 15.02 -14.16 25.40
C LEU A 237 15.53 -13.45 26.65
N LEU A 238 15.60 -12.11 26.63
CA LEU A 238 15.97 -11.31 27.79
C LEU A 238 15.17 -11.69 29.04
N ASN A 239 13.84 -11.73 28.93
CA ASN A 239 12.96 -12.05 30.04
C ASN A 239 13.12 -13.48 30.54
N ILE A 240 13.39 -14.45 29.65
CA ILE A 240 13.71 -15.83 30.05
C ILE A 240 15.01 -15.87 30.87
N LEU A 241 16.06 -15.19 30.38
CA LEU A 241 17.36 -15.15 31.06
C LEU A 241 17.30 -14.41 32.40
N LEU A 242 16.50 -13.33 32.51
CA LEU A 242 16.25 -12.66 33.79
C LEU A 242 15.53 -13.60 34.78
N MET A 243 14.46 -14.26 34.34
CA MET A 243 13.70 -15.17 35.20
C MET A 243 14.52 -16.39 35.63
N GLN A 244 15.50 -16.84 34.83
CA GLN A 244 16.42 -17.91 35.19
C GLN A 244 17.24 -17.56 36.43
N HIS A 245 17.55 -16.28 36.62
CA HIS A 245 18.30 -15.80 37.78
C HIS A 245 17.43 -15.19 38.88
N GLY A 246 16.11 -15.46 38.86
CA GLY A 246 15.19 -15.08 39.93
C GLY A 246 14.77 -13.62 39.87
N LEU A 247 14.98 -12.96 38.74
CA LEU A 247 14.60 -11.57 38.52
C LEU A 247 13.20 -11.49 37.88
N PRO A 248 12.45 -10.39 38.11
CA PRO A 248 11.21 -10.15 37.40
C PRO A 248 11.47 -9.90 35.90
N PRO A 249 10.50 -10.19 35.01
CA PRO A 249 10.60 -9.76 33.62
C PRO A 249 10.58 -8.23 33.52
N ALA A 250 11.15 -7.68 32.45
CA ALA A 250 11.23 -6.25 32.22
C ALA A 250 10.08 -5.74 31.34
N THR A 251 9.33 -4.75 31.84
CA THR A 251 8.29 -4.00 31.13
C THR A 251 8.88 -2.68 30.63
N PHE A 252 9.20 -2.57 29.35
CA PHE A 252 9.96 -1.43 28.81
C PHE A 252 9.11 -0.21 28.45
N TYR A 253 9.67 0.98 28.67
CA TYR A 253 9.17 2.22 28.05
C TYR A 253 9.53 2.28 26.56
N GLU A 254 10.78 2.02 26.23
CA GLU A 254 11.34 2.05 24.87
C GLU A 254 12.44 0.98 24.80
N PRO A 255 12.14 -0.24 24.33
CA PRO A 255 13.11 -1.31 24.23
C PRO A 255 14.04 -1.14 23.03
N ASN A 256 13.73 -0.29 22.03
CA ASN A 256 14.54 -0.17 20.80
C ASN A 256 15.83 0.66 21.00
N VAL A 257 16.44 0.58 22.18
CA VAL A 257 17.74 1.19 22.53
C VAL A 257 18.90 0.19 22.51
N PHE A 258 18.61 -1.11 22.38
CA PHE A 258 19.61 -2.19 22.33
C PHE A 258 20.59 -2.11 21.14
N ASP A 259 20.43 -1.17 20.22
CA ASP A 259 21.39 -0.95 19.13
C ASP A 259 22.55 -0.05 19.56
N LEU A 260 22.24 1.17 20.03
CA LEU A 260 23.20 2.27 20.22
C LEU A 260 23.29 2.77 21.67
N TYR A 261 22.83 1.99 22.64
CA TYR A 261 23.18 2.17 24.06
C TYR A 261 24.33 1.22 24.43
N SER A 262 25.12 1.61 25.42
CA SER A 262 26.21 0.79 25.95
C SER A 262 25.67 -0.34 26.83
N ALA A 263 26.46 -1.40 27.05
CA ALA A 263 26.06 -2.47 27.95
C ALA A 263 25.77 -1.98 29.38
N GLU A 264 26.55 -1.01 29.89
CA GLU A 264 26.34 -0.39 31.20
C GLU A 264 25.01 0.38 31.26
N GLU A 265 24.72 1.17 30.23
CA GLU A 265 23.49 1.97 30.17
C GLU A 265 22.25 1.07 30.04
N LEU A 266 22.37 -0.05 29.31
CA LEU A 266 21.31 -1.04 29.20
C LEU A 266 20.99 -1.74 30.52
N VAL A 267 21.94 -1.87 31.45
CA VAL A 267 21.65 -2.37 32.80
C VAL A 267 20.63 -1.46 33.50
N GLU A 268 20.80 -0.15 33.41
CA GLU A 268 19.88 0.83 33.99
C GLU A 268 18.52 0.78 33.29
N VAL A 269 18.48 0.63 31.96
CA VAL A 269 17.23 0.45 31.19
C VAL A 269 16.48 -0.83 31.59
N ILE A 270 17.20 -1.94 31.78
CA ILE A 270 16.61 -3.22 32.19
C ILE A 270 16.09 -3.15 33.63
N LYS A 271 16.86 -2.54 34.55
CA LYS A 271 16.43 -2.30 35.93
C LYS A 271 15.18 -1.43 36.01
N GLU A 272 15.12 -0.38 35.20
CA GLU A 272 13.91 0.46 35.08
C GLU A 272 12.71 -0.36 34.57
N GLY A 273 12.92 -1.21 33.57
CA GLY A 273 11.88 -2.12 33.07
C GLY A 273 11.41 -3.13 34.12
N MET A 274 12.31 -3.64 34.96
CA MET A 274 11.95 -4.50 36.09
C MET A 274 11.18 -3.72 37.17
N SER A 275 11.56 -2.48 37.46
CA SER A 275 10.83 -1.60 38.39
C SER A 275 9.40 -1.32 37.93
N ASN A 276 9.19 -1.14 36.61
CA ASN A 276 7.86 -1.04 36.02
C ASN A 276 7.02 -2.28 36.30
N THR A 277 7.59 -3.47 36.10
CA THR A 277 6.90 -4.74 36.38
C THR A 277 6.50 -4.83 37.85
N LEU A 278 7.38 -4.46 38.78
CA LEU A 278 7.06 -4.47 40.21
C LEU A 278 5.98 -3.46 40.57
N THR A 279 6.00 -2.26 39.96
CA THR A 279 4.96 -1.24 40.13
C THR A 279 3.60 -1.77 39.67
N ILE A 280 3.57 -2.49 38.54
CA ILE A 280 2.34 -3.09 38.01
C ILE A 280 1.83 -4.22 38.93
N ILE A 281 2.72 -5.08 39.43
CA ILE A 281 2.34 -6.17 40.36
C ILE A 281 1.82 -5.62 41.69
N ASN A 282 2.44 -4.56 42.22
CA ASN A 282 2.08 -3.97 43.52
C ASN A 282 0.85 -3.05 43.44
N SER A 283 0.41 -2.68 42.24
CA SER A 283 -0.78 -1.85 42.04
C SER A 283 -2.06 -2.60 42.39
N LYS A 284 -3.09 -1.88 42.83
CA LYS A 284 -4.42 -2.46 43.04
C LYS A 284 -5.00 -2.90 41.70
N GLU A 285 -5.69 -4.05 41.70
CA GLU A 285 -6.34 -4.61 40.51
C GLU A 285 -7.26 -3.57 39.85
N GLY A 286 -7.00 -3.26 38.58
CA GLY A 286 -7.74 -2.26 37.81
C GLY A 286 -7.40 -0.79 38.07
N ASP A 287 -6.43 -0.47 38.92
CA ASP A 287 -6.00 0.90 39.24
C ASP A 287 -4.58 1.22 38.71
N ILE A 288 -4.13 0.51 37.68
CA ILE A 288 -2.78 0.67 37.12
C ILE A 288 -2.73 1.92 36.23
N SER A 289 -1.94 2.91 36.66
CA SER A 289 -1.65 4.14 35.92
C SER A 289 -0.15 4.30 35.81
N LEU A 290 0.39 4.02 34.63
CA LEU A 290 1.82 4.14 34.33
C LEU A 290 1.97 4.66 32.89
N TYR A 291 2.97 5.51 32.67
CA TYR A 291 3.23 6.16 31.38
C TYR A 291 2.00 6.90 30.81
N GLY A 292 1.23 7.55 31.68
CA GLY A 292 0.08 8.37 31.31
C GLY A 292 -1.12 7.57 30.79
N TYR A 293 -1.10 6.24 30.91
CA TYR A 293 -2.15 5.35 30.41
C TYR A 293 -2.79 4.52 31.53
N ARG A 294 -4.12 4.44 31.48
CA ARG A 294 -4.97 3.67 32.38
C ARG A 294 -6.00 2.91 31.54
N SER A 295 -5.97 1.58 31.61
CA SER A 295 -6.89 0.72 30.86
C SER A 295 -8.33 0.93 31.32
N SER A 296 -9.27 1.09 30.38
CA SER A 296 -10.69 1.07 30.73
C SER A 296 -11.12 -0.36 31.11
N THR A 297 -12.27 -0.50 31.77
CA THR A 297 -12.85 -1.83 32.04
C THR A 297 -13.12 -2.60 30.75
N ALA A 298 -13.64 -1.92 29.72
CA ALA A 298 -13.90 -2.53 28.42
C ALA A 298 -12.62 -3.03 27.74
N ASP A 299 -11.52 -2.28 27.83
CA ASP A 299 -10.23 -2.69 27.24
C ASP A 299 -9.69 -3.97 27.88
N ARG A 300 -9.81 -4.06 29.21
CA ARG A 300 -9.36 -5.23 29.99
C ARG A 300 -10.19 -6.46 29.65
N GLU A 301 -11.52 -6.33 29.62
CA GLU A 301 -12.42 -7.43 29.26
C GLU A 301 -12.18 -7.91 27.82
N GLN A 302 -12.01 -6.98 26.88
CA GLN A 302 -11.74 -7.31 25.48
C GLN A 302 -10.38 -7.99 25.32
N TYR A 303 -9.34 -7.52 26.00
CA TYR A 303 -8.03 -8.16 25.98
C TYR A 303 -8.10 -9.59 26.52
N ILE A 304 -8.74 -9.79 27.68
CA ILE A 304 -8.92 -11.13 28.27
C ILE A 304 -9.69 -12.05 27.33
N ALA A 305 -10.74 -11.55 26.67
CA ALA A 305 -11.52 -12.35 25.72
C ALA A 305 -10.69 -12.82 24.51
N ASN A 306 -9.72 -12.01 24.10
CA ASN A 306 -8.82 -12.30 22.98
C ASN A 306 -7.53 -13.04 23.40
N LEU A 307 -7.29 -13.18 24.71
CA LEU A 307 -6.08 -13.77 25.25
C LEU A 307 -6.01 -15.28 24.95
N ASN A 308 -5.02 -15.68 24.17
CA ASN A 308 -4.84 -17.07 23.75
C ASN A 308 -3.38 -17.53 23.90
N SER A 309 -3.07 -18.05 25.09
CA SER A 309 -1.80 -18.74 25.37
C SER A 309 -2.07 -19.99 26.22
N PRO A 310 -1.98 -21.21 25.66
CA PRO A 310 -2.05 -22.45 26.42
C PRO A 310 -0.96 -22.56 27.49
N SER A 311 0.27 -22.15 27.19
CA SER A 311 1.39 -22.25 28.15
C SER A 311 1.23 -21.29 29.34
N LEU A 312 0.62 -20.12 29.14
CA LEU A 312 0.27 -19.24 30.26
C LEU A 312 -0.68 -19.92 31.24
N ARG A 313 -1.62 -20.77 30.78
CA ARG A 313 -2.55 -21.47 31.67
C ARG A 313 -1.82 -22.47 32.57
N LEU A 314 -0.78 -23.13 32.05
CA LEU A 314 0.07 -24.04 32.83
C LEU A 314 0.83 -23.27 33.91
N ILE A 315 1.48 -22.15 33.55
CA ILE A 315 2.14 -21.27 34.53
C ILE A 315 1.14 -20.82 35.60
N GLN A 316 -0.09 -20.49 35.20
CA GLN A 316 -1.13 -20.07 36.13
C GLN A 316 -1.65 -21.17 37.04
N GLN A 317 -1.52 -22.44 36.68
CA GLN A 317 -1.97 -23.58 37.50
C GLN A 317 -0.86 -24.08 38.41
N ASP A 318 0.36 -24.19 37.88
CA ASP A 318 1.44 -24.96 38.50
C ASP A 318 2.48 -24.09 39.23
N ILE A 319 2.53 -22.78 38.95
CA ILE A 319 3.49 -21.86 39.57
C ILE A 319 2.81 -21.03 40.66
N ALA A 320 3.46 -20.94 41.83
CA ALA A 320 3.03 -20.09 42.93
C ALA A 320 3.34 -18.59 42.65
N PRO A 321 2.47 -17.65 43.06
CA PRO A 321 2.75 -16.23 42.94
C PRO A 321 3.93 -15.80 43.82
N ALA A 322 4.62 -14.72 43.44
CA ALA A 322 5.68 -14.12 44.23
C ALA A 322 5.17 -13.69 45.62
N THR A 323 5.92 -14.05 46.65
CA THR A 323 5.63 -13.66 48.04
C THR A 323 5.96 -12.18 48.28
N PRO A 324 5.35 -11.52 49.29
CA PRO A 324 5.71 -10.14 49.67
C PRO A 324 7.20 -9.95 49.97
N GLY A 325 7.85 -10.97 50.55
CA GLY A 325 9.31 -10.98 50.78
C GLY A 325 10.09 -10.94 49.46
N GLN A 326 9.73 -11.79 48.49
CA GLN A 326 10.35 -11.79 47.16
C GLN A 326 10.14 -10.48 46.41
N LEU A 327 8.97 -9.85 46.53
CA LEU A 327 8.71 -8.54 45.93
C LEU A 327 9.58 -7.44 46.54
N THR A 328 9.74 -7.45 47.87
CA THR A 328 10.58 -6.48 48.59
C THR A 328 12.07 -6.66 48.27
N GLU A 329 12.53 -7.91 48.22
CA GLU A 329 13.89 -8.26 47.82
C GLU A 329 14.16 -7.86 46.38
N ALA A 330 13.26 -8.18 45.45
CA ALA A 330 13.35 -7.76 44.06
C ALA A 330 13.40 -6.23 43.93
N GLN A 331 12.55 -5.49 44.66
CA GLN A 331 12.57 -4.03 44.63
C GLN A 331 13.94 -3.45 45.05
N THR A 332 14.60 -4.08 46.02
CA THR A 332 15.93 -3.68 46.48
C THR A 332 17.00 -4.00 45.43
N LEU A 333 16.91 -5.18 44.79
CA LEU A 333 17.87 -5.62 43.77
C LEU A 333 17.79 -4.82 42.47
N VAL A 334 16.60 -4.34 42.10
CA VAL A 334 16.40 -3.56 40.86
C VAL A 334 16.63 -2.07 41.07
N SER A 335 16.91 -1.62 42.30
CA SER A 335 17.33 -0.25 42.57
C SER A 335 18.57 0.09 41.75
N SER A 336 18.56 1.28 41.18
CA SER A 336 19.53 1.70 40.18
C SER A 336 20.28 2.96 40.61
N SER A 337 21.53 3.08 40.17
CA SER A 337 22.36 4.25 40.51
C SER A 337 21.78 5.55 39.92
N PHE A 338 21.08 5.43 38.79
CA PHE A 338 20.37 6.55 38.18
C PHE A 338 19.24 7.07 39.07
N GLN A 339 18.45 6.17 39.68
CA GLN A 339 17.33 6.55 40.54
C GLN A 339 17.79 7.34 41.77
N GLU A 340 18.94 6.97 42.35
CA GLU A 340 19.54 7.66 43.48
C GLU A 340 20.11 9.04 43.11
N SER A 341 20.66 9.19 41.89
CA SER A 341 21.24 10.44 41.42
C SER A 341 20.21 11.43 40.88
N HIS A 342 19.06 10.96 40.39
CA HIS A 342 17.99 11.79 39.81
C HIS A 342 16.62 11.52 40.44
N PRO A 343 16.50 11.63 41.77
CA PRO A 343 15.30 11.23 42.48
C PRO A 343 14.07 12.07 42.11
N LEU A 344 14.20 13.34 41.69
CA LEU A 344 13.05 14.14 41.24
C LEU A 344 12.43 13.61 39.94
N HIS A 345 13.26 13.26 38.96
CA HIS A 345 12.80 12.70 37.70
C HIS A 345 12.15 11.34 37.90
N HIS A 346 12.76 10.50 38.73
CA HIS A 346 12.19 9.20 39.10
C HIS A 346 10.86 9.36 39.85
N ALA A 347 10.81 10.24 40.86
CA ALA A 347 9.59 10.50 41.63
C ALA A 347 8.44 11.07 40.77
N ALA A 348 8.75 11.85 39.74
CA ALA A 348 7.73 12.36 38.81
C ALA A 348 6.95 11.24 38.11
N ILE A 349 7.56 10.06 37.93
CA ILE A 349 6.93 8.87 37.34
C ILE A 349 6.20 8.03 38.37
N TYR A 350 6.82 7.72 39.51
CA TYR A 350 6.31 6.65 40.40
C TYR A 350 5.72 7.13 41.74
N ARG A 351 5.94 8.38 42.16
CA ARG A 351 5.49 8.88 43.47
C ARG A 351 4.35 9.87 43.36
N HIS A 352 3.34 9.71 44.22
CA HIS A 352 2.14 10.55 44.22
C HIS A 352 1.84 11.20 45.57
N GLU A 353 2.52 10.79 46.64
CA GLU A 353 2.28 11.29 47.99
C GLU A 353 2.85 12.70 48.18
N ALA A 354 1.98 13.67 48.44
CA ALA A 354 2.34 15.09 48.44
C ALA A 354 3.40 15.45 49.49
N GLY A 355 3.42 14.79 50.66
CA GLY A 355 4.39 15.06 51.72
C GLY A 355 5.80 14.59 51.35
N GLU A 356 5.93 13.40 50.76
CA GLU A 356 7.21 12.87 50.30
C GLU A 356 7.77 13.69 49.13
N LEU A 357 6.90 14.10 48.21
CA LEU A 357 7.28 14.93 47.06
C LEU A 357 7.82 16.30 47.50
N GLU A 358 7.15 16.96 48.45
CA GLU A 358 7.58 18.26 49.00
C GLU A 358 8.99 18.17 49.61
N GLN A 359 9.22 17.14 50.45
CA GLN A 359 10.51 16.91 51.05
C GLN A 359 11.58 16.69 49.97
N LEU A 360 11.30 15.84 48.99
CA LEU A 360 12.26 15.48 47.96
C LEU A 360 12.64 16.69 47.08
N ILE A 361 11.66 17.54 46.72
CA ILE A 361 11.90 18.77 45.95
C ILE A 361 12.74 19.75 46.75
N THR A 362 12.46 19.89 48.05
CA THR A 362 13.22 20.78 48.96
C THR A 362 14.67 20.30 49.13
N GLU A 363 14.90 18.99 49.14
CA GLU A 363 16.23 18.39 49.28
C GLU A 363 17.07 18.44 48.00
N ASN A 364 16.46 18.56 46.82
CA ASN A 364 17.13 18.50 45.51
C ASN A 364 16.75 19.67 44.57
N PRO A 365 16.84 20.94 45.01
CA PRO A 365 16.36 22.09 44.25
C PRO A 365 17.09 22.28 42.91
N GLU A 366 18.33 21.84 42.78
CA GLU A 366 19.12 21.89 41.55
C GLU A 366 18.56 21.01 40.42
N GLN A 367 17.74 20.00 40.74
CA GLN A 367 17.15 19.08 39.76
C GLN A 367 15.86 19.61 39.13
N ILE A 368 15.24 20.65 39.70
CA ILE A 368 13.90 21.16 39.29
C ILE A 368 13.83 21.47 37.79
N ASN A 369 14.88 22.07 37.23
CA ASN A 369 14.98 22.43 35.80
C ASN A 369 16.04 21.60 35.06
N LEU A 370 16.62 20.58 35.70
CA LEU A 370 17.68 19.76 35.12
C LEU A 370 17.11 18.90 33.99
N ARG A 371 17.75 18.97 32.82
CA ARG A 371 17.50 18.04 31.71
C ARG A 371 18.48 16.90 31.80
N ILE A 372 17.97 15.67 31.82
CA ILE A 372 18.80 14.47 31.89
C ILE A 372 19.64 14.32 30.61
N GLU A 373 20.91 14.02 30.77
CA GLU A 373 21.82 13.81 29.63
C GLU A 373 21.64 12.43 28.99
N GLN A 374 22.26 12.24 27.84
CA GLN A 374 22.30 10.96 27.12
C GLN A 374 22.87 9.80 27.96
N GLY A 375 22.44 8.57 27.69
CA GLY A 375 22.88 7.35 28.39
C GLY A 375 22.02 6.94 29.59
N ALA A 376 21.16 7.83 30.11
CA ALA A 376 20.11 7.45 31.05
C ALA A 376 18.97 6.68 30.35
N PRO A 377 18.06 6.00 31.07
CA PRO A 377 16.93 5.34 30.43
C PRO A 377 16.12 6.32 29.56
N PRO A 378 15.68 5.91 28.35
CA PRO A 378 15.22 6.81 27.29
C PRO A 378 14.04 7.71 27.65
N VAL A 379 13.19 7.29 28.61
CA VAL A 379 12.07 8.11 29.10
C VAL A 379 12.56 9.43 29.72
N TYR A 380 13.75 9.43 30.33
CA TYR A 380 14.29 10.56 31.08
C TYR A 380 15.07 11.54 30.20
N VAL A 381 15.72 11.06 29.14
CA VAL A 381 16.71 11.83 28.37
C VAL A 381 16.11 13.13 27.80
N GLY A 382 16.79 14.23 28.08
CA GLY A 382 16.42 15.59 27.71
C GLY A 382 15.31 16.21 28.55
N LYS A 383 14.67 15.48 29.47
CA LYS A 383 13.46 15.92 30.18
C LYS A 383 13.76 16.49 31.56
N THR A 384 12.94 17.44 31.98
CA THR A 384 12.89 17.92 33.38
C THR A 384 11.87 17.11 34.19
N PRO A 385 11.89 17.16 35.53
CA PRO A 385 10.88 16.51 36.36
C PRO A 385 9.45 16.95 35.99
N LEU A 386 9.25 18.22 35.61
CA LEU A 386 7.94 18.72 35.19
C LEU A 386 7.45 18.15 33.86
N HIS A 387 8.35 17.95 32.88
CA HIS A 387 8.00 17.26 31.64
C HIS A 387 7.47 15.86 31.93
N LEU A 388 8.16 15.12 32.79
CA LEU A 388 7.76 13.78 33.21
C LEU A 388 6.44 13.82 33.98
N ALA A 389 6.29 14.72 34.96
CA ALA A 389 5.04 14.85 35.71
C ALA A 389 3.82 15.06 34.81
N ILE A 390 3.96 15.87 33.75
CA ILE A 390 2.88 16.10 32.77
C ILE A 390 2.63 14.86 31.93
N MET A 391 3.67 14.23 31.38
CA MET A 391 3.55 12.99 30.61
C MET A 391 2.86 11.88 31.42
N MET A 392 3.13 11.83 32.72
CA MET A 392 2.60 10.82 33.65
C MET A 392 1.25 11.21 34.25
N ARG A 393 0.76 12.44 33.98
CA ARG A 393 -0.43 13.03 34.60
C ARG A 393 -0.34 13.06 36.14
N ASN A 394 0.86 13.23 36.68
CA ASN A 394 1.14 13.30 38.11
C ASN A 394 0.77 14.70 38.65
N SER A 395 -0.52 14.87 38.97
CA SER A 395 -1.07 16.15 39.44
C SER A 395 -0.39 16.65 40.73
N SER A 396 -0.04 15.76 41.66
CA SER A 396 0.65 16.12 42.90
C SER A 396 2.00 16.77 42.62
N MET A 397 2.84 16.12 41.79
CA MET A 397 4.15 16.68 41.41
C MET A 397 4.01 17.99 40.63
N LEU A 398 3.04 18.06 39.71
CA LEU A 398 2.77 19.25 38.92
C LEU A 398 2.42 20.46 39.80
N GLU A 399 1.54 20.29 40.78
CA GLU A 399 1.13 21.37 41.68
C GLU A 399 2.30 21.90 42.51
N ARG A 400 3.13 21.01 43.07
CA ARG A 400 4.32 21.40 43.83
C ARG A 400 5.32 22.17 42.98
N LEU A 401 5.67 21.67 41.81
CA LEU A 401 6.65 22.32 40.94
C LEU A 401 6.17 23.69 40.43
N ILE A 402 4.88 23.81 40.06
CA ILE A 402 4.34 25.04 39.48
C ILE A 402 4.06 26.12 40.53
N TYR A 403 3.40 25.78 41.63
CA TYR A 403 2.88 26.79 42.58
C TYR A 403 3.84 27.08 43.73
N ASP A 404 4.61 26.09 44.19
CA ASP A 404 5.44 26.23 45.39
C ASP A 404 6.90 26.61 45.05
N HIS A 405 7.39 26.26 43.86
CA HIS A 405 8.81 26.43 43.49
C HIS A 405 9.09 27.28 42.24
N HIS A 406 8.08 27.91 41.61
CA HIS A 406 8.24 28.81 40.45
C HIS A 406 9.14 28.24 39.32
N VAL A 407 8.90 26.99 38.92
CA VAL A 407 9.63 26.28 37.86
C VAL A 407 9.66 27.04 36.52
N ASP A 408 10.73 26.84 35.73
CA ASP A 408 10.85 27.45 34.42
C ASP A 408 10.09 26.66 33.35
N LEU A 409 8.93 27.19 32.95
CA LEU A 409 8.04 26.60 31.94
C LEU A 409 8.57 26.77 30.51
N SER A 410 9.62 27.58 30.31
CA SER A 410 10.21 27.82 28.98
C SER A 410 11.22 26.75 28.57
N VAL A 411 11.68 25.92 29.51
CA VAL A 411 12.67 24.87 29.24
C VAL A 411 12.13 23.92 28.19
N GLN A 412 12.90 23.77 27.11
CA GLN A 412 12.64 22.79 26.06
C GLN A 412 13.43 21.51 26.33
N ASP A 413 12.78 20.36 26.15
CA ASP A 413 13.47 19.07 26.15
C ASP A 413 14.38 18.91 24.91
N TYR A 414 15.04 17.76 24.77
CA TYR A 414 15.89 17.52 23.60
C TYR A 414 15.12 17.40 22.28
N SER A 415 13.80 17.22 22.28
CA SER A 415 12.97 17.33 21.06
C SER A 415 12.55 18.78 20.76
N ALA A 416 13.07 19.75 21.51
CA ALA A 416 12.63 21.14 21.53
C ALA A 416 11.17 21.33 22.01
N LYS A 417 10.58 20.35 22.70
CA LYS A 417 9.24 20.46 23.28
C LYS A 417 9.28 21.12 24.64
N THR A 418 8.39 22.06 24.88
CA THR A 418 8.11 22.60 26.21
C THR A 418 7.05 21.75 26.93
N VAL A 419 6.88 21.99 28.23
CA VAL A 419 5.81 21.41 29.04
C VAL A 419 4.40 21.67 28.48
N LEU A 420 4.18 22.79 27.79
CA LEU A 420 2.90 23.11 27.16
C LEU A 420 2.60 22.21 25.95
N HIS A 421 3.61 21.76 25.21
CA HIS A 421 3.41 20.78 24.14
C HIS A 421 2.88 19.46 24.70
N TYR A 422 3.50 18.96 25.77
CA TYR A 422 3.06 17.73 26.42
C TYR A 422 1.69 17.87 27.08
N ALA A 423 1.39 19.02 27.68
CA ALA A 423 0.07 19.29 28.23
C ALA A 423 -1.01 19.27 27.15
N ALA A 424 -0.73 19.85 25.97
CA ALA A 424 -1.63 19.84 24.82
C ALA A 424 -1.82 18.42 24.24
N GLU A 425 -0.76 17.60 24.19
CA GLU A 425 -0.79 16.19 23.76
C GLU A 425 -1.50 15.28 24.78
N SER A 426 -1.53 15.66 26.06
CA SER A 426 -1.97 14.79 27.16
C SER A 426 -3.44 14.36 27.10
N GLY A 427 -4.32 15.17 26.50
CA GLY A 427 -5.77 14.98 26.55
C GLY A 427 -6.41 15.21 27.93
N ASP A 428 -5.64 15.66 28.93
CA ASP A 428 -6.15 16.02 30.25
C ASP A 428 -6.41 17.53 30.33
N ILE A 429 -7.68 17.91 30.23
CA ILE A 429 -8.08 19.32 30.18
C ILE A 429 -7.75 20.09 31.48
N GLU A 430 -7.83 19.45 32.65
CA GLU A 430 -7.59 20.14 33.92
C GLU A 430 -6.09 20.33 34.14
N LEU A 431 -5.28 19.33 33.80
CA LEU A 431 -3.84 19.46 33.72
C LEU A 431 -3.46 20.58 32.75
N PHE A 432 -4.03 20.57 31.54
CA PHE A 432 -3.75 21.57 30.53
C PHE A 432 -4.08 22.99 31.00
N LYS A 433 -5.25 23.19 31.63
CA LYS A 433 -5.64 24.49 32.21
C LYS A 433 -4.66 24.98 33.27
N LYS A 434 -4.17 24.10 34.16
CA LYS A 434 -3.18 24.46 35.19
C LYS A 434 -1.88 24.95 34.55
N VAL A 435 -1.35 24.20 33.57
CA VAL A 435 -0.14 24.59 32.85
C VAL A 435 -0.34 25.90 32.09
N LEU A 436 -1.45 26.04 31.35
CA LEU A 436 -1.74 27.26 30.59
C LEU A 436 -1.93 28.48 31.50
N HIS A 437 -2.59 28.32 32.64
CA HIS A 437 -2.73 29.39 33.62
C HIS A 437 -1.37 29.85 34.13
N ALA A 438 -0.50 28.92 34.51
CA ALA A 438 0.86 29.22 34.95
C ALA A 438 1.69 29.91 33.85
N VAL A 439 1.57 29.48 32.59
CA VAL A 439 2.21 30.14 31.44
C VAL A 439 1.69 31.56 31.26
N SER A 440 0.38 31.79 31.40
CA SER A 440 -0.26 33.09 31.17
C SER A 440 0.14 34.16 32.18
N LEU A 441 0.68 33.77 33.34
CA LEU A 441 1.18 34.69 34.37
C LEU A 441 2.62 35.16 34.11
N ARG A 442 3.31 34.62 33.10
CA ARG A 442 4.73 34.93 32.82
C ARG A 442 4.89 36.03 31.78
N GLU A 443 6.01 36.74 31.87
CA GLU A 443 6.37 37.76 30.88
C GLU A 443 6.70 37.17 29.50
N ASP A 444 7.25 35.95 29.46
CA ASP A 444 7.63 35.21 28.25
C ASP A 444 6.49 34.33 27.69
N ALA A 445 5.25 34.50 28.16
CA ALA A 445 4.09 33.69 27.79
C ALA A 445 3.93 33.53 26.26
N VAL A 446 4.05 34.63 25.50
CA VAL A 446 3.95 34.63 24.03
C VAL A 446 4.94 33.66 23.38
N SER A 447 6.17 33.60 23.91
CA SER A 447 7.22 32.72 23.42
C SER A 447 6.91 31.25 23.71
N ILE A 448 6.40 30.95 24.91
CA ILE A 448 6.05 29.58 25.30
C ILE A 448 4.85 29.08 24.49
N LEU A 449 3.81 29.91 24.34
CA LEU A 449 2.58 29.61 23.60
C LEU A 449 2.83 29.24 22.13
N ASN A 450 3.84 29.83 21.50
CA ASN A 450 4.17 29.65 20.08
C ASN A 450 5.54 28.98 19.87
N SER A 451 6.11 28.37 20.90
CA SER A 451 7.37 27.63 20.79
C SER A 451 7.22 26.49 19.78
N LYS A 452 8.28 26.23 19.01
CA LYS A 452 8.31 25.16 18.00
C LYS A 452 9.28 24.06 18.42
N ASP A 453 8.86 22.82 18.24
CA ASP A 453 9.72 21.65 18.36
C ASP A 453 10.60 21.45 17.10
N TYR A 454 11.40 20.38 17.05
CA TYR A 454 12.22 20.08 15.86
C TYR A 454 11.43 19.69 14.60
N GLN A 455 10.13 19.37 14.75
CA GLN A 455 9.20 19.19 13.64
C GLN A 455 8.47 20.48 13.28
N GLY A 456 8.84 21.62 13.88
CA GLY A 456 8.17 22.90 13.65
C GLY A 456 6.76 22.95 14.26
N LYS A 457 6.34 21.93 15.02
CA LYS A 457 5.03 21.85 15.65
C LYS A 457 5.00 22.76 16.88
N THR A 458 3.92 23.52 17.00
CA THR A 458 3.58 24.32 18.18
C THR A 458 2.66 23.53 19.12
N PRO A 459 2.40 23.99 20.37
CA PRO A 459 1.41 23.35 21.23
C PRO A 459 0.02 23.23 20.59
N LEU A 460 -0.38 24.17 19.74
CA LEU A 460 -1.65 24.10 19.02
C LEU A 460 -1.70 22.93 18.01
N HIS A 461 -0.58 22.59 17.38
CA HIS A 461 -0.50 21.40 16.51
C HIS A 461 -0.77 20.12 17.29
N TYR A 462 -0.20 19.99 18.49
CA TYR A 462 -0.46 18.84 19.37
C TYR A 462 -1.91 18.83 19.89
N ALA A 463 -2.47 19.99 20.24
CA ALA A 463 -3.87 20.09 20.64
C ALA A 463 -4.82 19.71 19.50
N ALA A 464 -4.47 20.01 18.25
CA ALA A 464 -5.26 19.66 17.08
C ALA A 464 -5.36 18.14 16.84
N GLU A 465 -4.32 17.39 17.23
CA GLU A 465 -4.26 15.92 17.14
C GLU A 465 -4.80 15.23 18.40
N SER A 466 -5.05 15.99 19.48
CA SER A 466 -5.56 15.49 20.75
C SER A 466 -6.96 14.86 20.61
N ASN A 467 -7.27 13.96 21.53
CA ASN A 467 -8.60 13.36 21.65
C ASN A 467 -9.63 14.31 22.30
N ASP A 468 -9.19 15.36 22.99
CA ASP A 468 -10.08 16.34 23.62
C ASP A 468 -10.10 17.66 22.84
N PRO A 469 -11.17 17.95 22.06
CA PRO A 469 -11.24 19.13 21.20
C PRO A 469 -11.19 20.44 21.99
N ARG A 470 -11.60 20.41 23.26
CA ARG A 470 -11.64 21.59 24.13
C ARG A 470 -10.25 22.17 24.37
N ILE A 471 -9.19 21.34 24.33
CA ILE A 471 -7.81 21.82 24.49
C ILE A 471 -7.45 22.77 23.34
N ALA A 472 -7.74 22.35 22.10
CA ALA A 472 -7.51 23.18 20.92
C ALA A 472 -8.37 24.45 20.96
N ALA A 473 -9.64 24.34 21.36
CA ALA A 473 -10.53 25.50 21.50
C ALA A 473 -10.03 26.51 22.55
N ILE A 474 -9.49 26.06 23.69
CA ILE A 474 -8.92 26.94 24.71
C ILE A 474 -7.68 27.67 24.17
N LEU A 475 -6.77 26.96 23.49
CA LEU A 475 -5.60 27.60 22.86
C LEU A 475 -6.03 28.60 21.78
N ALA A 476 -6.95 28.22 20.90
CA ALA A 476 -7.43 29.08 19.82
C ALA A 476 -8.04 30.39 20.33
N ASN A 477 -8.69 30.37 21.49
CA ASN A 477 -9.26 31.56 22.12
C ASN A 477 -8.23 32.40 22.91
N THR A 478 -6.97 32.00 22.94
CA THR A 478 -5.89 32.76 23.60
C THR A 478 -5.30 33.79 22.63
N LYS A 479 -5.45 35.09 22.94
CA LYS A 479 -5.14 36.23 22.04
C LYS A 479 -3.74 36.26 21.40
N GLN A 480 -2.78 35.50 21.92
CA GLN A 480 -1.38 35.50 21.50
C GLN A 480 -0.99 34.27 20.67
N ILE A 481 -1.91 33.33 20.46
CA ILE A 481 -1.64 32.10 19.70
C ILE A 481 -1.62 32.36 18.20
N GLN A 482 -0.60 31.85 17.52
CA GLN A 482 -0.47 31.89 16.08
C GLN A 482 -1.16 30.67 15.45
N MET A 483 -2.38 30.89 14.94
CA MET A 483 -3.27 29.83 14.42
C MET A 483 -2.77 29.17 13.12
N ASN A 484 -2.02 29.92 12.31
CA ASN A 484 -1.68 29.56 10.93
C ASN A 484 -0.20 29.15 10.76
N GLU A 485 0.53 28.92 11.85
CA GLU A 485 1.89 28.39 11.77
C GLU A 485 1.91 27.01 11.11
N LEU A 486 2.98 26.74 10.37
CA LEU A 486 3.18 25.47 9.68
C LEU A 486 4.29 24.66 10.36
N ASP A 487 4.09 23.35 10.39
CA ASP A 487 5.11 22.35 10.72
C ASP A 487 6.12 22.16 9.56
N ILE A 488 7.13 21.32 9.75
CA ILE A 488 8.15 21.03 8.71
C ILE A 488 7.57 20.37 7.44
N ASN A 489 6.37 19.81 7.53
CA ASN A 489 5.66 19.16 6.42
C ASN A 489 4.68 20.13 5.72
N GLY A 490 4.60 21.39 6.16
CA GLY A 490 3.68 22.39 5.63
C GLY A 490 2.24 22.24 6.14
N ASN A 491 1.99 21.46 7.19
CA ASN A 491 0.66 21.34 7.80
C ASN A 491 0.46 22.41 8.86
N SER A 492 -0.70 23.08 8.85
CA SER A 492 -1.20 23.86 9.98
C SER A 492 -1.90 22.97 11.02
N ALA A 493 -2.17 23.50 12.21
CA ALA A 493 -2.99 22.82 13.21
C ALA A 493 -4.36 22.39 12.66
N LEU A 494 -5.03 23.24 11.86
CA LEU A 494 -6.27 22.90 11.18
C LEU A 494 -6.11 21.69 10.23
N THR A 495 -5.00 21.66 9.47
CA THR A 495 -4.70 20.57 8.54
C THR A 495 -4.48 19.25 9.30
N LEU A 496 -3.75 19.29 10.42
CA LEU A 496 -3.52 18.11 11.25
C LEU A 496 -4.81 17.57 11.89
N ALA A 497 -5.70 18.45 12.38
CA ALA A 497 -6.99 18.03 12.93
C ALA A 497 -7.80 17.22 11.90
N TYR A 498 -7.86 17.70 10.65
CA TYR A 498 -8.56 16.97 9.59
C TYR A 498 -7.89 15.64 9.24
N LYS A 499 -6.55 15.62 9.10
CA LYS A 499 -5.79 14.40 8.78
C LYS A 499 -5.95 13.33 9.86
N ALA A 500 -5.92 13.74 11.14
CA ALA A 500 -6.14 12.90 12.31
C ALA A 500 -7.61 12.54 12.57
N ASN A 501 -8.53 12.92 11.67
CA ASN A 501 -9.97 12.67 11.76
C ASN A 501 -10.61 13.25 13.05
N LYS A 502 -10.12 14.40 13.51
CA LYS A 502 -10.64 15.15 14.66
C LYS A 502 -11.59 16.24 14.18
N LEU A 503 -12.76 15.84 13.68
CA LEU A 503 -13.70 16.76 13.01
C LEU A 503 -14.20 17.89 13.91
N GLU A 504 -14.49 17.63 15.19
CA GLU A 504 -14.91 18.66 16.14
C GLU A 504 -13.81 19.72 16.30
N THR A 505 -12.57 19.29 16.58
CA THR A 505 -11.41 20.18 16.63
C THR A 505 -11.18 20.93 15.32
N PHE A 506 -11.35 20.26 14.18
CA PHE A 506 -11.22 20.88 12.87
C PHE A 506 -12.23 22.03 12.70
N TYR A 507 -13.48 21.84 13.08
CA TYR A 507 -14.49 22.90 12.99
C TYR A 507 -14.28 24.01 14.02
N ASP A 508 -13.79 23.70 15.22
CA ASP A 508 -13.42 24.71 16.23
C ASP A 508 -12.26 25.60 15.77
N LEU A 509 -11.31 25.04 15.01
CA LEU A 509 -10.17 25.76 14.46
C LEU A 509 -10.49 26.48 13.13
N LEU A 510 -11.61 26.14 12.48
CA LEU A 510 -12.04 26.76 11.23
C LEU A 510 -12.64 28.14 11.53
N THR A 511 -11.79 29.15 11.47
CA THR A 511 -12.14 30.57 11.67
C THR A 511 -12.10 31.33 10.34
N PRO A 512 -12.73 32.51 10.22
CA PRO A 512 -12.70 33.31 8.99
C PRO A 512 -11.28 33.68 8.51
N GLU A 513 -10.32 33.77 9.43
CA GLU A 513 -8.90 34.05 9.18
C GLU A 513 -8.04 32.80 9.03
N ALA A 514 -8.62 31.60 9.05
CA ALA A 514 -7.89 30.35 8.92
C ALA A 514 -7.23 30.24 7.53
N ALA A 515 -5.93 29.95 7.52
CA ALA A 515 -5.21 29.67 6.30
C ALA A 515 -5.52 28.24 5.82
N ILE A 516 -6.28 28.14 4.72
CA ILE A 516 -6.60 26.86 4.09
C ILE A 516 -5.44 26.44 3.18
N SER A 517 -4.77 25.35 3.53
CA SER A 517 -3.64 24.82 2.76
C SER A 517 -4.11 24.00 1.56
N GLU A 518 -3.28 23.95 0.49
CA GLU A 518 -3.53 23.05 -0.65
C GLU A 518 -3.57 21.57 -0.20
N GLU A 519 -2.77 21.22 0.80
CA GLU A 519 -2.72 19.89 1.41
C GLU A 519 -4.07 19.49 2.03
N LEU A 520 -4.69 20.39 2.80
CA LEU A 520 -6.00 20.16 3.41
C LEU A 520 -7.06 19.93 2.33
N ILE A 521 -7.09 20.77 1.30
CA ILE A 521 -8.03 20.61 0.18
C ILE A 521 -7.82 19.29 -0.54
N ARG A 522 -6.57 18.88 -0.77
CA ARG A 522 -6.25 17.60 -1.41
C ARG A 522 -6.78 16.41 -0.61
N GLU A 523 -6.57 16.40 0.71
CA GLU A 523 -7.08 15.35 1.60
C GLU A 523 -8.61 15.27 1.58
N ILE A 524 -9.30 16.42 1.60
CA ILE A 524 -10.77 16.51 1.50
C ILE A 524 -11.27 15.90 0.17
N VAL A 525 -10.63 16.25 -0.95
CA VAL A 525 -10.98 15.70 -2.28
C VAL A 525 -10.74 14.19 -2.34
N GLN A 526 -9.63 13.71 -1.78
CA GLN A 526 -9.31 12.28 -1.74
C GLN A 526 -10.34 11.48 -0.93
N ARG A 527 -10.79 12.03 0.21
CA ARG A 527 -11.83 11.43 1.04
C ARG A 527 -13.25 11.63 0.51
N LYS A 528 -13.42 12.47 -0.53
CA LYS A 528 -14.71 12.89 -1.10
C LYS A 528 -15.63 13.53 -0.03
N ASP A 529 -15.05 14.34 0.83
CA ASP A 529 -15.75 14.96 1.95
C ASP A 529 -16.40 16.28 1.53
N HIS A 530 -17.65 16.19 1.05
CA HIS A 530 -18.40 17.34 0.58
C HIS A 530 -18.77 18.31 1.72
N GLU A 531 -19.02 17.78 2.92
CA GLU A 531 -19.47 18.57 4.07
C GLU A 531 -18.35 19.47 4.60
N ALA A 532 -17.14 18.90 4.79
CA ALA A 532 -15.99 19.68 5.24
C ALA A 532 -15.67 20.81 4.24
N PHE A 533 -15.72 20.52 2.94
CA PHE A 533 -15.48 21.53 1.92
C PHE A 533 -16.55 22.63 1.91
N GLU A 534 -17.82 22.28 2.08
CA GLU A 534 -18.92 23.26 2.21
C GLU A 534 -18.73 24.17 3.42
N ARG A 535 -18.37 23.59 4.58
CA ARG A 535 -18.08 24.37 5.80
C ARG A 535 -16.90 25.31 5.62
N ILE A 536 -15.83 24.90 4.94
CA ILE A 536 -14.70 25.79 4.61
C ILE A 536 -15.19 26.98 3.78
N VAL A 537 -15.97 26.73 2.73
CA VAL A 537 -16.46 27.77 1.83
C VAL A 537 -17.41 28.75 2.54
N GLU A 538 -18.22 28.27 3.48
CA GLU A 538 -19.11 29.10 4.29
C GLU A 538 -18.36 29.97 5.30
N THR A 539 -17.35 29.41 5.97
CA THR A 539 -16.64 30.10 7.06
C THR A 539 -15.51 30.99 6.56
N VAL A 540 -14.87 30.64 5.43
CA VAL A 540 -13.69 31.33 4.87
C VAL A 540 -14.01 31.89 3.47
N PRO A 541 -14.73 33.02 3.35
CA PRO A 541 -15.15 33.55 2.05
C PRO A 541 -14.00 33.91 1.09
N SER A 542 -12.79 34.14 1.62
CA SER A 542 -11.60 34.42 0.81
C SER A 542 -11.24 33.26 -0.12
N ILE A 543 -11.60 32.01 0.24
CA ILE A 543 -11.36 30.83 -0.58
C ILE A 543 -12.09 30.89 -1.92
N LEU A 544 -13.20 31.64 -2.02
CA LEU A 544 -14.01 31.75 -3.23
C LEU A 544 -13.30 32.46 -4.40
N LYS A 545 -12.10 32.99 -4.17
CA LYS A 545 -11.22 33.56 -5.21
C LYS A 545 -10.07 32.63 -5.59
N ASP A 546 -9.91 31.51 -4.90
CA ASP A 546 -8.84 30.54 -5.14
C ASP A 546 -9.22 29.58 -6.28
N VAL A 547 -8.43 29.62 -7.35
CA VAL A 547 -8.58 28.79 -8.54
C VAL A 547 -8.38 27.30 -8.23
N LYS A 548 -7.48 26.97 -7.30
CA LYS A 548 -7.24 25.59 -6.86
C LYS A 548 -8.41 25.06 -6.05
N ALA A 549 -8.99 25.87 -5.18
CA ALA A 549 -10.21 25.49 -4.48
C ALA A 549 -11.39 25.31 -5.44
N PHE A 550 -11.50 26.16 -6.48
CA PHE A 550 -12.49 25.99 -7.54
C PHE A 550 -12.32 24.67 -8.32
N GLU A 551 -11.09 24.33 -8.71
CA GLU A 551 -10.75 23.03 -9.30
C GLU A 551 -11.21 21.87 -8.41
N SER A 552 -10.98 21.95 -7.10
CA SER A 552 -11.40 20.94 -6.13
C SER A 552 -12.93 20.82 -6.01
N ALA A 553 -13.66 21.94 -6.08
CA ALA A 553 -15.13 21.94 -6.12
C ALA A 553 -15.67 21.15 -7.32
N ILE A 554 -15.01 21.28 -8.48
CA ILE A 554 -15.34 20.55 -9.70
C ILE A 554 -15.00 19.06 -9.55
N MET A 555 -13.85 18.73 -8.97
CA MET A 555 -13.45 17.34 -8.73
C MET A 555 -14.40 16.62 -7.76
N LEU A 556 -14.90 17.33 -6.74
CA LEU A 556 -15.94 16.85 -5.84
C LEU A 556 -17.33 16.83 -6.49
N ALA A 557 -17.50 17.33 -7.71
CA ALA A 557 -18.79 17.42 -8.38
C ALA A 557 -19.88 18.17 -7.59
N ASN A 558 -19.50 19.15 -6.77
CA ASN A 558 -20.45 19.91 -5.96
C ASN A 558 -20.92 21.17 -6.71
N ILE A 559 -22.04 21.07 -7.44
CA ILE A 559 -22.61 22.16 -8.25
C ILE A 559 -22.92 23.40 -7.39
N SER A 560 -23.45 23.22 -6.19
CA SER A 560 -23.79 24.32 -5.27
C SER A 560 -22.55 25.15 -4.92
N ILE A 561 -21.44 24.49 -4.63
CA ILE A 561 -20.18 25.19 -4.32
C ILE A 561 -19.59 25.85 -5.57
N VAL A 562 -19.58 25.15 -6.71
CA VAL A 562 -19.14 25.74 -7.99
C VAL A 562 -19.94 27.01 -8.32
N GLU A 563 -21.26 27.00 -8.06
CA GLU A 563 -22.10 28.20 -8.22
C GLU A 563 -21.64 29.36 -7.34
N LYS A 564 -21.31 29.10 -6.07
CA LYS A 564 -20.78 30.12 -5.15
C LYS A 564 -19.48 30.74 -5.68
N PHE A 565 -18.56 29.93 -6.22
CA PHE A 565 -17.31 30.41 -6.83
C PHE A 565 -17.56 31.30 -8.05
N LEU A 566 -18.42 30.87 -8.98
CA LEU A 566 -18.76 31.66 -10.17
C LEU A 566 -19.44 32.99 -9.81
N ASN A 567 -20.37 32.97 -8.84
CA ASN A 567 -21.04 34.17 -8.35
C ASN A 567 -20.09 35.16 -7.64
N ASN A 568 -18.93 34.68 -7.16
CA ASN A 568 -17.88 35.51 -6.54
C ASN A 568 -16.80 35.96 -7.53
N GLY A 569 -17.05 35.81 -8.85
CA GLY A 569 -16.25 36.43 -9.90
C GLY A 569 -15.12 35.55 -10.46
N ILE A 570 -15.07 34.25 -10.12
CA ILE A 570 -14.25 33.32 -10.89
C ILE A 570 -14.85 33.16 -12.28
N ASP A 571 -14.04 33.41 -13.31
CA ASP A 571 -14.42 33.12 -14.69
C ASP A 571 -14.55 31.61 -14.89
N VAL A 572 -15.68 31.17 -15.45
CA VAL A 572 -15.93 29.76 -15.81
C VAL A 572 -14.85 29.19 -16.75
N ASN A 573 -14.16 30.07 -17.49
CA ASN A 573 -13.10 29.74 -18.43
C ASN A 573 -11.68 29.89 -17.88
N ILE A 574 -11.53 30.11 -16.56
CA ILE A 574 -10.23 30.25 -15.93
C ILE A 574 -9.37 28.99 -16.14
N VAL A 575 -8.07 29.22 -16.35
CA VAL A 575 -7.08 28.14 -16.41
C VAL A 575 -6.78 27.67 -14.98
N ILE A 576 -7.02 26.40 -14.70
CA ILE A 576 -6.90 25.82 -13.36
C ILE A 576 -5.57 25.13 -13.09
N ASP A 577 -4.80 24.79 -14.12
CA ASP A 577 -3.49 24.14 -13.97
C ASP A 577 -2.43 24.70 -14.92
N LYS A 578 -1.17 24.32 -14.68
CA LYS A 578 -0.01 24.71 -15.51
C LYS A 578 -0.12 24.21 -16.96
N GLY A 579 -0.99 23.23 -17.19
CA GLY A 579 -1.29 22.67 -18.50
C GLY A 579 -2.24 23.51 -19.33
N GLY A 580 -2.89 24.54 -18.77
CA GLY A 580 -3.91 25.27 -19.50
C GLY A 580 -5.29 24.60 -19.47
N ALA A 581 -5.52 23.64 -18.56
CA ALA A 581 -6.84 23.03 -18.42
C ALA A 581 -7.86 24.04 -17.88
N THR A 582 -9.14 23.87 -18.25
CA THR A 582 -10.27 24.63 -17.69
C THR A 582 -11.13 23.76 -16.78
N GLY A 583 -12.06 24.37 -16.07
CA GLY A 583 -13.05 23.64 -15.25
C GLY A 583 -13.84 22.60 -16.06
N LEU A 584 -14.28 22.95 -17.28
CA LEU A 584 -14.97 22.03 -18.18
C LEU A 584 -14.11 20.82 -18.57
N MET A 585 -12.83 21.05 -18.90
CA MET A 585 -11.90 19.97 -19.23
C MET A 585 -11.70 19.01 -18.06
N ARG A 586 -11.62 19.53 -16.82
CA ARG A 586 -11.52 18.68 -15.64
C ARG A 586 -12.80 17.88 -15.38
N ALA A 587 -13.97 18.50 -15.53
CA ALA A 587 -15.25 17.80 -15.37
C ALA A 587 -15.40 16.65 -16.39
N LEU A 588 -14.95 16.87 -17.64
CA LEU A 588 -14.91 15.83 -18.68
C LEU A 588 -13.98 14.67 -18.30
N GLN A 589 -12.80 14.98 -17.78
CA GLN A 589 -11.83 13.97 -17.34
C GLN A 589 -12.39 13.05 -16.25
N GLN A 590 -13.14 13.63 -15.30
CA GLN A 590 -13.76 12.92 -14.18
C GLN A 590 -15.04 12.17 -14.56
N GLY A 591 -15.62 12.50 -15.72
CA GLY A 591 -16.82 11.86 -16.24
C GLY A 591 -18.12 12.32 -15.59
N ASN A 592 -18.16 13.51 -14.99
CA ASN A 592 -19.37 14.01 -14.33
C ASN A 592 -20.27 14.77 -15.31
N ALA A 593 -21.34 14.11 -15.78
CA ALA A 593 -22.24 14.66 -16.79
C ALA A 593 -23.02 15.90 -16.31
N ASP A 594 -23.47 15.90 -15.05
CA ASP A 594 -24.26 17.01 -14.50
C ASP A 594 -23.41 18.27 -14.32
N MET A 595 -22.17 18.11 -13.83
CA MET A 595 -21.20 19.19 -13.75
C MET A 595 -20.83 19.74 -15.13
N VAL A 596 -20.66 18.87 -16.14
CA VAL A 596 -20.40 19.30 -17.52
C VAL A 596 -21.58 20.12 -18.08
N ARG A 597 -22.82 19.66 -17.92
CA ARG A 597 -24.01 20.43 -18.34
C ARG A 597 -24.04 21.79 -17.65
N TYR A 598 -23.87 21.80 -16.33
CA TYR A 598 -23.91 23.02 -15.54
C TYR A 598 -22.85 24.04 -15.98
N LEU A 599 -21.60 23.61 -16.18
CA LEU A 599 -20.54 24.51 -16.64
C LEU A 599 -20.82 25.07 -18.05
N LEU A 600 -21.36 24.26 -18.96
CA LEU A 600 -21.77 24.71 -20.30
C LEU A 600 -22.92 25.73 -20.21
N GLU A 601 -23.91 25.50 -19.36
CA GLU A 601 -25.01 26.45 -19.10
C GLU A 601 -24.51 27.78 -18.56
N LYS A 602 -23.42 27.78 -17.78
CA LYS A 602 -22.75 28.99 -17.27
C LYS A 602 -21.76 29.62 -18.27
N GLY A 603 -21.68 29.12 -19.50
CA GLY A 603 -20.87 29.70 -20.57
C GLY A 603 -19.43 29.18 -20.65
N ALA A 604 -19.16 27.96 -20.17
CA ALA A 604 -17.87 27.32 -20.36
C ALA A 604 -17.55 27.12 -21.86
N SER A 605 -16.37 27.57 -22.25
CA SER A 605 -15.86 27.53 -23.60
C SER A 605 -15.28 26.16 -23.93
N THR A 606 -15.76 25.63 -25.04
CA THR A 606 -15.29 24.40 -25.70
C THR A 606 -14.14 24.66 -26.68
N THR A 607 -13.70 25.92 -26.85
CA THR A 607 -12.69 26.32 -27.83
C THR A 607 -11.26 26.35 -27.27
N LEU A 608 -11.13 26.36 -25.93
CA LEU A 608 -9.84 26.42 -25.26
C LEU A 608 -9.07 25.10 -25.41
N ILE A 609 -7.75 25.18 -25.39
CA ILE A 609 -6.84 24.03 -25.62
C ILE A 609 -5.77 24.00 -24.54
N SER A 610 -5.63 22.85 -23.89
CA SER A 610 -4.57 22.54 -22.93
C SER A 610 -3.31 22.02 -23.64
N SER A 611 -2.14 22.35 -23.09
CA SER A 611 -0.86 21.80 -23.48
C SER A 611 -0.68 20.34 -23.05
N VAL A 612 -1.47 19.83 -22.10
CA VAL A 612 -1.41 18.43 -21.64
C VAL A 612 -2.16 17.55 -22.64
N TYR A 613 -3.49 17.50 -22.57
CA TYR A 613 -4.29 16.63 -23.43
C TYR A 613 -4.74 17.30 -24.73
N GLY A 614 -5.09 18.59 -24.69
CA GLY A 614 -5.59 19.30 -25.87
C GLY A 614 -6.99 19.89 -25.69
N SER A 615 -7.88 19.58 -26.64
CA SER A 615 -9.27 20.07 -26.68
C SER A 615 -10.20 19.31 -25.72
N CYS A 616 -11.45 19.75 -25.59
CA CYS A 616 -12.48 19.01 -24.84
C CYS A 616 -12.67 17.55 -25.34
N ILE A 617 -12.54 17.31 -26.64
CA ILE A 617 -12.61 15.94 -27.21
C ILE A 617 -11.38 15.12 -26.78
N ASP A 618 -10.19 15.74 -26.70
CA ASP A 618 -8.99 15.05 -26.19
C ASP A 618 -9.17 14.68 -24.70
N TYR A 619 -9.73 15.57 -23.87
CA TYR A 619 -10.05 15.28 -22.46
C TYR A 619 -11.10 14.17 -22.28
N LEU A 620 -12.09 14.10 -23.19
CA LEU A 620 -13.04 13.01 -23.22
C LEU A 620 -12.37 11.65 -23.53
N CYS A 621 -11.44 11.63 -24.50
CA CYS A 621 -10.75 10.41 -24.93
C CYS A 621 -9.77 9.88 -23.89
N PHE A 622 -8.97 10.77 -23.30
CA PHE A 622 -7.90 10.40 -22.36
C PHE A 622 -8.36 10.40 -20.89
N GLY A 623 -9.61 10.80 -20.61
CA GLY A 623 -10.19 10.81 -19.27
C GLY A 623 -10.59 9.42 -18.75
N PHE A 624 -10.85 9.35 -17.43
CA PHE A 624 -11.28 8.14 -16.73
C PHE A 624 -12.80 7.91 -16.78
N ALA A 625 -13.51 8.69 -17.59
CA ALA A 625 -14.97 8.65 -17.69
C ALA A 625 -15.47 7.30 -18.25
N ALA A 626 -16.33 6.62 -17.50
CA ALA A 626 -17.01 5.39 -17.96
C ALA A 626 -18.22 5.69 -18.88
N ASN A 627 -18.71 6.94 -18.90
CA ASN A 627 -19.94 7.39 -19.55
C ASN A 627 -19.65 8.32 -20.76
N ARG A 628 -18.62 8.03 -21.54
CA ARG A 628 -18.12 8.90 -22.63
C ARG A 628 -19.16 9.26 -23.68
N ASN A 629 -20.02 8.32 -24.06
CA ASN A 629 -21.11 8.59 -25.03
C ASN A 629 -22.06 9.67 -24.52
N SER A 630 -22.44 9.62 -23.24
CA SER A 630 -23.34 10.62 -22.65
C SER A 630 -22.67 12.00 -22.60
N LEU A 631 -21.38 12.07 -22.27
CA LEU A 631 -20.62 13.32 -22.24
C LEU A 631 -20.42 13.90 -23.64
N ALA A 632 -20.13 13.05 -24.63
CA ALA A 632 -20.06 13.44 -26.03
C ALA A 632 -21.40 14.02 -26.52
N ALA A 633 -22.53 13.41 -26.12
CA ALA A 633 -23.85 13.90 -26.49
C ALA A 633 -24.06 15.32 -25.97
N ILE A 634 -23.77 15.53 -24.68
CA ILE A 634 -23.87 16.85 -24.03
C ILE A 634 -23.00 17.89 -24.74
N LEU A 635 -21.73 17.56 -25.00
CA LEU A 635 -20.81 18.48 -25.68
C LEU A 635 -21.29 18.83 -27.10
N LEU A 636 -21.71 17.83 -27.88
CA LEU A 636 -22.16 18.02 -29.26
C LEU A 636 -23.53 18.70 -29.34
N GLU A 637 -24.38 18.56 -28.32
CA GLU A 637 -25.63 19.33 -28.18
C GLU A 637 -25.34 20.81 -27.88
N ALA A 638 -24.37 21.09 -27.01
CA ALA A 638 -24.00 22.46 -26.66
C ALA A 638 -23.19 23.16 -27.77
N ASP A 639 -22.33 22.43 -28.49
CA ASP A 639 -21.48 22.97 -29.55
C ASP A 639 -21.33 21.94 -30.68
N SER A 640 -22.14 22.07 -31.73
CA SER A 640 -22.10 21.19 -32.89
C SER A 640 -20.80 21.28 -33.68
N ASP A 641 -20.07 22.41 -33.60
CA ASP A 641 -18.82 22.61 -34.35
C ASP A 641 -17.68 21.75 -33.78
N LEU A 642 -17.80 21.24 -32.55
CA LEU A 642 -16.85 20.28 -31.98
C LEU A 642 -16.69 19.01 -32.82
N ALA A 643 -17.68 18.66 -33.65
CA ALA A 643 -17.55 17.54 -34.58
C ALA A 643 -16.43 17.74 -35.61
N ASN A 644 -16.07 19.00 -35.89
CA ASN A 644 -15.16 19.40 -36.95
C ASN A 644 -13.99 20.29 -36.49
N ARG A 645 -14.06 20.83 -35.26
CA ARG A 645 -12.97 21.62 -34.69
C ARG A 645 -11.77 20.71 -34.39
N PRO A 646 -10.59 20.97 -34.97
CA PRO A 646 -9.45 20.08 -34.79
C PRO A 646 -9.01 19.99 -33.32
N CYS A 647 -8.65 18.78 -32.91
CA CYS A 647 -7.97 18.47 -31.65
C CYS A 647 -6.51 18.97 -31.68
N LYS A 648 -5.79 18.75 -30.57
CA LYS A 648 -4.35 19.05 -30.49
C LYS A 648 -3.58 18.43 -31.65
N ASN A 649 -2.60 19.17 -32.17
CA ASN A 649 -1.81 18.85 -33.37
C ASN A 649 -2.62 18.85 -34.69
N ASN A 650 -3.72 19.60 -34.73
CA ASN A 650 -4.58 19.71 -35.91
C ASN A 650 -5.22 18.38 -36.35
N ILE A 651 -5.43 17.46 -35.39
CA ILE A 651 -6.00 16.13 -35.64
C ILE A 651 -7.53 16.24 -35.67
N PRO A 652 -8.23 15.74 -36.71
CA PRO A 652 -9.69 15.76 -36.73
C PRO A 652 -10.31 14.95 -35.57
N PRO A 653 -11.41 15.42 -34.94
CA PRO A 653 -12.06 14.74 -33.82
C PRO A 653 -12.41 13.28 -34.10
N ILE A 654 -12.98 13.00 -35.27
CA ILE A 654 -13.36 11.64 -35.67
C ILE A 654 -12.14 10.71 -35.75
N PHE A 655 -11.00 11.23 -36.22
CA PHE A 655 -9.75 10.45 -36.23
C PHE A 655 -9.25 10.19 -34.82
N ARG A 656 -9.18 11.22 -33.97
CA ARG A 656 -8.72 11.10 -32.58
C ARG A 656 -9.51 10.05 -31.79
N VAL A 657 -10.83 10.08 -31.91
CA VAL A 657 -11.75 9.21 -31.18
C VAL A 657 -11.63 7.75 -31.64
N LEU A 658 -11.60 7.52 -32.96
CA LEU A 658 -11.46 6.16 -33.50
C LEU A 658 -10.06 5.58 -33.25
N ALA A 659 -9.01 6.40 -33.29
CA ALA A 659 -7.64 5.98 -32.95
C ALA A 659 -7.50 5.53 -31.48
N ASN A 660 -8.39 6.00 -30.59
CA ASN A 660 -8.51 5.54 -29.20
C ASN A 660 -9.57 4.44 -29.02
N PHE A 661 -10.10 3.89 -30.12
CA PHE A 661 -11.12 2.82 -30.14
C PHE A 661 -12.45 3.19 -29.48
N ASP A 662 -12.78 4.49 -29.41
CA ASP A 662 -14.05 4.96 -28.87
C ASP A 662 -15.11 5.05 -29.98
N PHE A 663 -15.58 3.88 -30.42
CA PHE A 663 -16.48 3.75 -31.57
C PHE A 663 -17.86 4.40 -31.34
N GLY A 664 -18.33 4.42 -30.09
CA GLY A 664 -19.61 5.05 -29.73
C GLY A 664 -19.60 6.55 -30.00
N VAL A 665 -18.57 7.25 -29.50
CA VAL A 665 -18.38 8.67 -29.81
C VAL A 665 -18.07 8.87 -31.29
N GLY A 666 -17.32 7.95 -31.91
CA GLY A 666 -17.03 8.00 -33.35
C GLY A 666 -18.30 7.99 -34.22
N ARG A 667 -19.27 7.14 -33.87
CA ARG A 667 -20.60 7.11 -34.49
C ARG A 667 -21.33 8.44 -34.35
N MET A 668 -21.37 8.99 -33.13
CA MET A 668 -22.04 10.26 -32.85
C MET A 668 -21.45 11.42 -33.65
N LEU A 669 -20.11 11.49 -33.79
CA LEU A 669 -19.44 12.49 -34.61
C LEU A 669 -19.81 12.32 -36.09
N LEU A 670 -19.87 11.08 -36.58
CA LEU A 670 -20.22 10.81 -37.98
C LEU A 670 -21.66 11.21 -38.29
N ASP A 671 -22.60 10.93 -37.37
CA ASP A 671 -24.01 11.35 -37.47
C ASP A 671 -24.16 12.88 -37.45
N ARG A 672 -23.15 13.63 -36.97
CA ARG A 672 -23.05 15.10 -37.04
C ARG A 672 -22.17 15.59 -38.19
N GLU A 673 -22.08 14.82 -39.27
CA GLU A 673 -21.35 15.16 -40.50
C GLU A 673 -19.86 15.49 -40.28
N ALA A 674 -19.19 14.78 -39.36
CA ALA A 674 -17.76 14.98 -39.13
C ALA A 674 -16.90 14.84 -40.41
N ARG A 675 -16.00 15.80 -40.59
CA ARG A 675 -15.04 15.96 -41.69
C ARG A 675 -13.65 15.51 -41.24
N GLY A 676 -12.72 15.43 -42.21
CA GLY A 676 -11.34 15.02 -41.92
C GLY A 676 -11.16 13.51 -41.73
N ILE A 677 -12.09 12.71 -42.25
CA ILE A 677 -11.95 11.24 -42.30
C ILE A 677 -10.71 10.79 -43.10
N ASP A 678 -10.22 11.64 -44.00
CA ASP A 678 -9.06 11.38 -44.86
C ASP A 678 -7.71 11.64 -44.17
N HIS A 679 -7.72 12.05 -42.89
CA HIS A 679 -6.50 12.28 -42.13
C HIS A 679 -5.67 11.01 -41.99
N LEU A 680 -4.36 11.16 -42.08
CA LEU A 680 -3.37 10.11 -41.90
C LEU A 680 -2.48 10.45 -40.71
N ASP A 681 -2.21 9.48 -39.84
CA ASP A 681 -1.20 9.63 -38.79
C ASP A 681 0.23 9.53 -39.37
N ASP A 682 1.23 9.67 -38.49
CA ASP A 682 2.65 9.58 -38.83
C ASP A 682 3.06 8.20 -39.41
N LYS A 683 2.22 7.17 -39.22
CA LYS A 683 2.39 5.84 -39.79
C LYS A 683 1.57 5.66 -41.08
N GLY A 684 0.94 6.69 -41.61
CA GLY A 684 0.11 6.61 -42.81
C GLY A 684 -1.22 5.86 -42.61
N LYS A 685 -1.69 5.70 -41.37
CA LYS A 685 -2.97 5.06 -41.05
C LYS A 685 -4.10 6.08 -41.14
N ASN A 686 -5.18 5.71 -41.81
CA ASN A 686 -6.44 6.46 -41.83
C ASN A 686 -7.44 5.97 -40.76
N VAL A 687 -8.61 6.63 -40.67
CA VAL A 687 -9.68 6.25 -39.73
C VAL A 687 -10.14 4.79 -39.85
N LEU A 688 -10.15 4.21 -41.05
CA LEU A 688 -10.58 2.83 -41.26
C LEU A 688 -9.61 1.82 -40.64
N HIS A 689 -8.31 2.12 -40.57
CA HIS A 689 -7.36 1.23 -39.88
C HIS A 689 -7.79 0.98 -38.43
N TYR A 690 -8.41 1.95 -37.78
CA TYR A 690 -8.89 1.81 -36.41
C TYR A 690 -10.35 1.34 -36.33
N ALA A 691 -11.22 1.84 -37.20
CA ALA A 691 -12.65 1.50 -37.20
C ALA A 691 -12.95 0.02 -37.46
N MET A 692 -12.04 -0.70 -38.13
CA MET A 692 -12.17 -2.14 -38.40
C MET A 692 -12.13 -3.02 -37.14
N PHE A 693 -11.69 -2.49 -36.00
CA PHE A 693 -11.77 -3.19 -34.70
C PHE A 693 -13.14 -3.00 -34.01
N SER A 694 -14.05 -2.24 -34.61
CA SER A 694 -15.41 -2.06 -34.10
C SER A 694 -16.31 -3.23 -34.50
N ASN A 695 -17.37 -3.46 -33.71
CA ASN A 695 -18.44 -4.40 -34.07
C ASN A 695 -19.56 -3.70 -34.86
N ASP A 696 -19.34 -2.44 -35.25
CA ASP A 696 -20.33 -1.60 -35.91
C ASP A 696 -20.06 -1.56 -37.41
N LEU A 697 -20.61 -2.56 -38.12
CA LEU A 697 -20.56 -2.60 -39.59
C LEU A 697 -21.22 -1.38 -40.23
N SER A 698 -22.17 -0.72 -39.54
CA SER A 698 -22.80 0.49 -40.05
C SER A 698 -21.81 1.65 -40.07
N LEU A 699 -21.05 1.85 -38.98
CA LEU A 699 -19.99 2.87 -38.91
C LEU A 699 -18.96 2.67 -40.02
N ILE A 700 -18.53 1.43 -40.25
CA ILE A 700 -17.54 1.10 -41.28
C ILE A 700 -18.10 1.39 -42.69
N ASN A 701 -19.32 0.94 -42.97
CA ASN A 701 -19.95 1.16 -44.27
C ASN A 701 -20.17 2.65 -44.54
N ASP A 702 -20.59 3.43 -43.55
CA ASP A 702 -20.80 4.87 -43.71
C ASP A 702 -19.47 5.62 -43.98
N LEU A 703 -18.38 5.24 -43.31
CA LEU A 703 -17.04 5.77 -43.60
C LEU A 703 -16.59 5.45 -45.03
N ILE A 704 -16.82 4.22 -45.49
CA ILE A 704 -16.48 3.78 -46.85
C ILE A 704 -17.33 4.50 -47.89
N GLN A 705 -18.63 4.68 -47.63
CA GLN A 705 -19.50 5.44 -48.54
C GLN A 705 -19.03 6.88 -48.73
N ARG A 706 -18.50 7.51 -47.67
CA ARG A 706 -17.95 8.87 -47.74
C ARG A 706 -16.62 8.96 -48.48
N ASN A 707 -15.71 8.00 -48.27
CA ASN A 707 -14.51 7.88 -49.09
C ASN A 707 -14.09 6.41 -49.29
N PRO A 708 -14.42 5.79 -50.44
CA PRO A 708 -14.07 4.41 -50.74
C PRO A 708 -12.55 4.18 -50.85
N GLY A 709 -11.78 5.20 -51.24
CA GLY A 709 -10.35 5.11 -51.44
C GLY A 709 -9.56 4.79 -50.17
N MET A 710 -10.11 5.12 -48.99
CA MET A 710 -9.48 4.85 -47.70
C MET A 710 -9.23 3.36 -47.46
N LEU A 711 -10.08 2.48 -48.00
CA LEU A 711 -9.94 1.05 -47.81
C LEU A 711 -8.71 0.47 -48.54
N HIS A 712 -8.20 1.18 -49.55
CA HIS A 712 -7.02 0.79 -50.32
C HIS A 712 -5.73 1.42 -49.80
N GLN A 713 -5.82 2.44 -48.94
CA GLN A 713 -4.67 3.15 -48.40
C GLN A 713 -3.80 2.22 -47.56
N ARG A 714 -2.48 2.30 -47.75
CA ARG A 714 -1.51 1.52 -46.99
C ARG A 714 -0.75 2.39 -46.00
N ASN A 715 -0.52 1.84 -44.82
CA ASN A 715 0.32 2.43 -43.79
C ASN A 715 1.83 2.19 -44.11
N SER A 716 2.72 2.67 -43.23
CA SER A 716 4.18 2.52 -43.32
C SER A 716 4.64 1.06 -43.36
N ASP A 717 3.84 0.16 -42.78
CA ASP A 717 4.10 -1.27 -42.75
C ASP A 717 3.55 -1.97 -44.01
N GLY A 718 3.02 -1.22 -44.99
CA GLY A 718 2.44 -1.74 -46.23
C GLY A 718 1.05 -2.35 -46.09
N GLN A 719 0.43 -2.21 -44.92
CA GLN A 719 -0.86 -2.81 -44.57
C GLN A 719 -2.01 -1.87 -44.91
N ASN A 720 -3.08 -2.42 -45.51
CA ASN A 720 -4.37 -1.70 -45.61
C ASN A 720 -5.19 -1.88 -44.30
N PRO A 721 -6.36 -1.22 -44.15
CA PRO A 721 -7.17 -1.32 -42.94
C PRO A 721 -7.49 -2.76 -42.49
N PHE A 722 -7.77 -3.66 -43.44
CA PHE A 722 -8.11 -5.05 -43.12
C PHE A 722 -6.88 -5.89 -42.75
N HIS A 723 -5.73 -5.67 -43.41
CA HIS A 723 -4.45 -6.29 -42.99
C HIS A 723 -4.13 -5.89 -41.54
N PHE A 724 -4.25 -4.60 -41.23
CA PHE A 724 -3.96 -4.08 -39.91
C PHE A 724 -4.91 -4.68 -38.85
N ALA A 725 -6.20 -4.80 -39.17
CA ALA A 725 -7.19 -5.42 -38.29
C ALA A 725 -6.89 -6.90 -37.97
N LEU A 726 -6.44 -7.68 -38.96
CA LEU A 726 -6.04 -9.08 -38.75
C LEU A 726 -4.73 -9.20 -37.97
N SER A 727 -3.72 -8.37 -38.28
CA SER A 727 -2.39 -8.44 -37.65
C SER A 727 -2.32 -7.91 -36.20
N GLY A 728 -3.31 -7.12 -35.76
CA GLY A 728 -3.27 -6.30 -34.54
C GLY A 728 -3.45 -7.00 -33.18
N ARG A 729 -2.75 -8.13 -32.92
CA ARG A 729 -2.88 -8.93 -31.67
C ARG A 729 -2.69 -8.15 -30.36
N SER A 730 -1.87 -7.10 -30.36
CA SER A 730 -1.56 -6.31 -29.16
C SER A 730 -2.71 -5.38 -28.72
N VAL A 731 -3.71 -5.16 -29.56
CA VAL A 731 -4.81 -4.21 -29.30
C VAL A 731 -6.11 -4.96 -29.02
N ARG A 732 -6.53 -5.83 -29.94
CA ARG A 732 -7.70 -6.69 -29.83
C ARG A 732 -7.63 -7.75 -30.93
N SER A 733 -7.88 -9.02 -30.61
CA SER A 733 -8.05 -10.05 -31.64
C SER A 733 -9.48 -10.02 -32.17
N LEU A 734 -9.64 -9.99 -33.50
CA LEU A 734 -10.93 -10.26 -34.13
C LEU A 734 -11.33 -11.73 -33.87
N SER A 735 -12.63 -12.01 -33.80
CA SER A 735 -13.14 -13.37 -33.98
C SER A 735 -13.20 -13.71 -35.46
N GLU A 736 -13.19 -15.00 -35.79
CA GLU A 736 -13.32 -15.45 -37.18
C GLU A 736 -14.64 -14.96 -37.82
N THR A 737 -15.74 -14.92 -37.06
CA THR A 737 -17.03 -14.40 -37.55
C THR A 737 -16.97 -12.90 -37.90
N GLU A 738 -16.36 -12.07 -37.06
CA GLU A 738 -16.17 -10.65 -37.33
C GLU A 738 -15.28 -10.45 -38.58
N ALA A 739 -14.18 -11.19 -38.68
CA ALA A 739 -13.29 -11.12 -39.83
C ALA A 739 -13.97 -11.56 -41.15
N ILE A 740 -14.86 -12.56 -41.11
CA ILE A 740 -15.67 -12.98 -42.26
C ILE A 740 -16.62 -11.87 -42.70
N GLN A 741 -17.27 -11.17 -41.77
CA GLN A 741 -18.17 -10.05 -42.09
C GLN A 741 -17.40 -8.90 -42.73
N LEU A 742 -16.25 -8.52 -42.15
CA LEU A 742 -15.38 -7.48 -42.72
C LEU A 742 -14.81 -7.86 -44.09
N SER A 743 -14.51 -9.14 -44.32
CA SER A 743 -13.99 -9.62 -45.61
C SER A 743 -14.98 -9.40 -46.76
N GLU A 744 -16.29 -9.40 -46.51
CA GLU A 744 -17.29 -9.11 -47.55
C GLU A 744 -17.16 -7.69 -48.06
N ILE A 745 -16.94 -6.75 -47.15
CA ILE A 745 -16.74 -5.33 -47.47
C ILE A 745 -15.48 -5.18 -48.34
N VAL A 746 -14.39 -5.84 -47.95
CA VAL A 746 -13.09 -5.80 -48.64
C VAL A 746 -13.15 -6.42 -50.03
N ILE A 747 -13.82 -7.57 -50.16
CA ILE A 747 -14.01 -8.27 -51.45
C ILE A 747 -14.89 -7.43 -52.37
N ASN A 748 -16.00 -6.90 -51.87
CA ASN A 748 -16.93 -6.08 -52.66
C ASN A 748 -16.28 -4.78 -53.15
N ALA A 749 -15.44 -4.18 -52.32
CA ALA A 749 -14.66 -2.99 -52.67
C ALA A 749 -13.45 -3.28 -53.58
N LYS A 750 -13.22 -4.55 -53.98
CA LYS A 750 -12.12 -4.97 -54.85
C LYS A 750 -10.75 -4.54 -54.34
N VAL A 751 -10.55 -4.61 -53.03
CA VAL A 751 -9.24 -4.40 -52.42
C VAL A 751 -8.28 -5.49 -52.90
N ASP A 752 -7.04 -5.12 -53.21
CA ASP A 752 -6.00 -6.09 -53.57
C ASP A 752 -5.74 -7.04 -52.40
N LEU A 753 -6.19 -8.29 -52.54
CA LEU A 753 -6.03 -9.33 -51.52
C LEU A 753 -4.61 -9.91 -51.48
N ASN A 754 -3.83 -9.71 -52.55
CA ASN A 754 -2.48 -10.24 -52.76
C ASN A 754 -1.38 -9.23 -52.45
N ALA A 755 -1.82 -8.02 -52.10
CA ALA A 755 -1.09 -7.02 -51.38
C ALA A 755 -0.18 -7.62 -50.31
N LYS A 756 1.11 -7.28 -50.36
CA LYS A 756 2.07 -7.67 -49.32
C LYS A 756 2.32 -6.51 -48.36
N ASP A 757 2.40 -6.83 -47.07
CA ASP A 757 2.96 -5.94 -46.06
C ASP A 757 4.51 -5.92 -46.11
N SER A 758 5.13 -5.13 -45.25
CA SER A 758 6.58 -4.97 -45.12
C SER A 758 7.31 -6.28 -44.77
N ASN A 759 6.61 -7.26 -44.19
CA ASN A 759 7.13 -8.60 -43.92
C ASN A 759 6.85 -9.57 -45.07
N GLY A 760 6.30 -9.10 -46.19
CA GLY A 760 5.95 -9.93 -47.33
C GLY A 760 4.69 -10.79 -47.13
N ARG A 761 3.87 -10.50 -46.10
CA ARG A 761 2.65 -11.24 -45.77
C ARG A 761 1.43 -10.60 -46.43
N THR A 762 0.52 -11.44 -46.91
CA THR A 762 -0.79 -11.10 -47.48
C THR A 762 -1.90 -11.20 -46.42
N ILE A 763 -3.11 -10.73 -46.74
CA ILE A 763 -4.31 -10.93 -45.89
C ILE A 763 -4.52 -12.41 -45.57
N LEU A 764 -4.31 -13.28 -46.57
CA LEU A 764 -4.47 -14.72 -46.44
C LEU A 764 -3.42 -15.32 -45.49
N ASP A 765 -2.17 -14.83 -45.53
CA ASP A 765 -1.13 -15.30 -44.62
C ASP A 765 -1.48 -15.01 -43.15
N TRP A 766 -2.04 -13.83 -42.87
CA TRP A 766 -2.54 -13.49 -41.53
C TRP A 766 -3.74 -14.35 -41.14
N ALA A 767 -4.71 -14.60 -42.04
CA ALA A 767 -5.85 -15.47 -41.76
C ALA A 767 -5.43 -16.91 -41.43
N LEU A 768 -4.41 -17.43 -42.12
CA LEU A 768 -3.84 -18.77 -41.89
C LEU A 768 -3.07 -18.85 -40.56
N GLU A 769 -2.27 -17.84 -40.23
CA GLU A 769 -1.53 -17.78 -38.95
C GLU A 769 -2.47 -17.84 -37.73
N TYR A 770 -3.67 -17.26 -37.86
CA TYR A 770 -4.70 -17.28 -36.81
C TYR A 770 -5.67 -18.47 -36.89
N ASN A 771 -5.43 -19.42 -37.80
CA ASN A 771 -6.28 -20.59 -38.03
C ASN A 771 -7.74 -20.25 -38.41
N TYR A 772 -8.00 -19.10 -39.04
CA TYR A 772 -9.34 -18.74 -39.52
C TYR A 772 -9.67 -19.49 -40.82
N CYS A 773 -10.16 -20.72 -40.68
CA CYS A 773 -10.40 -21.67 -41.76
C CYS A 773 -11.45 -21.19 -42.77
N GLN A 774 -12.59 -20.67 -42.29
CA GLN A 774 -13.69 -20.17 -43.13
C GLN A 774 -13.30 -18.88 -43.83
N LEU A 775 -12.63 -17.97 -43.11
CA LEU A 775 -12.10 -16.74 -43.71
C LEU A 775 -11.07 -17.07 -44.79
N SER A 776 -10.16 -18.00 -44.53
CA SER A 776 -9.12 -18.42 -45.48
C SER A 776 -9.74 -19.00 -46.75
N ALA A 777 -10.73 -19.88 -46.62
CA ALA A 777 -11.42 -20.42 -47.78
C ALA A 777 -12.15 -19.33 -48.59
N LYS A 778 -12.83 -18.40 -47.91
CA LYS A 778 -13.53 -17.28 -48.54
C LYS A 778 -12.57 -16.33 -49.28
N LEU A 779 -11.43 -16.01 -48.69
CA LEU A 779 -10.40 -15.19 -49.32
C LEU A 779 -9.78 -15.90 -50.53
N MET A 780 -9.51 -17.21 -50.44
CA MET A 780 -8.99 -17.99 -51.57
C MET A 780 -10.00 -18.11 -52.72
N GLN A 781 -11.30 -18.30 -52.41
CA GLN A 781 -12.36 -18.25 -53.41
C GLN A 781 -12.45 -16.87 -54.10
N ALA A 782 -12.15 -15.80 -53.35
CA ALA A 782 -12.06 -14.43 -53.89
C ALA A 782 -10.74 -14.12 -54.60
N GLY A 783 -9.82 -15.08 -54.72
CA GLY A 783 -8.56 -14.95 -55.46
C GLY A 783 -7.34 -14.49 -54.64
N ALA A 784 -7.39 -14.59 -53.31
CA ALA A 784 -6.25 -14.34 -52.45
C ALA A 784 -5.18 -15.46 -52.56
N GLN A 785 -3.92 -15.07 -52.54
CA GLN A 785 -2.72 -15.90 -52.70
C GLN A 785 -1.86 -15.77 -51.43
N THR A 786 -1.12 -16.84 -51.11
CA THR A 786 -0.34 -16.97 -49.87
C THR A 786 1.16 -17.07 -50.18
N ASN A 787 2.01 -16.70 -49.22
CA ASN A 787 3.43 -17.03 -49.26
C ASN A 787 3.67 -18.47 -48.73
N THR A 788 4.71 -19.13 -49.24
CA THR A 788 4.94 -20.57 -48.98
C THR A 788 5.13 -20.93 -47.50
N VAL A 789 5.63 -19.99 -46.68
CA VAL A 789 6.09 -20.28 -45.32
C VAL A 789 4.92 -20.37 -44.33
N ALA A 790 3.96 -19.44 -44.40
CA ALA A 790 2.80 -19.43 -43.50
C ALA A 790 1.85 -20.62 -43.78
N LEU A 791 1.66 -20.96 -45.07
CA LEU A 791 0.88 -22.12 -45.48
C LEU A 791 1.52 -23.44 -45.00
N GLU A 792 2.85 -23.60 -45.12
CA GLU A 792 3.56 -24.78 -44.63
C GLU A 792 3.47 -24.91 -43.10
N GLU A 793 3.59 -23.81 -42.37
CA GLU A 793 3.51 -23.79 -40.90
C GLU A 793 2.08 -24.09 -40.39
N PHE A 794 1.05 -23.53 -41.03
CA PHE A 794 -0.36 -23.86 -40.76
C PHE A 794 -0.68 -25.33 -41.03
N LEU A 795 -0.28 -25.86 -42.20
CA LEU A 795 -0.48 -27.27 -42.55
C LEU A 795 0.24 -28.20 -41.55
N LYS A 796 1.45 -27.83 -41.12
CA LYS A 796 2.25 -28.62 -40.19
C LYS A 796 1.72 -28.58 -38.76
N ASN A 797 1.42 -27.39 -38.22
CA ASN A 797 1.03 -27.23 -36.82
C ASN A 797 -0.43 -27.59 -36.55
N THR A 798 -1.33 -27.31 -37.49
CA THR A 798 -2.78 -27.41 -37.25
C THR A 798 -3.37 -28.69 -37.85
N ILE A 799 -2.91 -29.14 -39.02
CA ILE A 799 -3.45 -30.34 -39.70
C ILE A 799 -2.61 -31.60 -39.42
N VAL A 800 -1.28 -31.47 -39.38
CA VAL A 800 -0.37 -32.64 -39.23
C VAL A 800 -0.02 -32.94 -37.77
N ASN A 801 0.25 -31.93 -36.93
CA ASN A 801 0.72 -32.14 -35.56
C ASN A 801 -0.42 -32.35 -34.52
N ASP A 802 -1.59 -31.73 -34.67
CA ASP A 802 -2.75 -31.96 -33.80
C ASP A 802 -4.09 -32.06 -34.57
N PRO A 803 -4.26 -33.12 -35.38
CA PRO A 803 -5.48 -33.34 -36.17
C PRO A 803 -6.73 -33.48 -35.31
N THR A 804 -6.59 -33.86 -34.03
CA THR A 804 -7.72 -34.08 -33.11
C THR A 804 -8.26 -32.77 -32.56
N ALA A 805 -7.38 -31.81 -32.20
CA ALA A 805 -7.79 -30.47 -31.79
C ALA A 805 -8.37 -29.66 -32.96
N PHE A 806 -7.78 -29.75 -34.16
CA PHE A 806 -8.34 -29.16 -35.38
C PHE A 806 -9.74 -29.72 -35.66
N THR A 807 -9.91 -31.03 -35.56
CA THR A 807 -11.21 -31.70 -35.71
C THR A 807 -12.20 -31.26 -34.62
N ALA A 808 -11.79 -31.14 -33.36
CA ALA A 808 -12.66 -30.75 -32.25
C ALA A 808 -13.08 -29.27 -32.33
N GLN A 809 -12.19 -28.36 -32.71
CA GLN A 809 -12.45 -26.93 -32.88
C GLN A 809 -13.37 -26.68 -34.09
N LEU A 810 -13.12 -27.40 -35.19
CA LEU A 810 -13.99 -27.42 -36.36
C LEU A 810 -15.37 -27.99 -36.00
N MET A 811 -15.45 -29.13 -35.30
CA MET A 811 -16.71 -29.76 -34.86
C MET A 811 -17.51 -28.91 -33.85
N GLY A 812 -16.84 -28.14 -32.99
CA GLY A 812 -17.48 -27.21 -32.05
C GLY A 812 -18.18 -26.03 -32.75
N GLN A 813 -17.61 -25.54 -33.86
CA GLN A 813 -18.17 -24.43 -34.64
C GLN A 813 -19.08 -24.88 -35.80
N LEU A 814 -18.92 -26.11 -36.31
CA LEU A 814 -19.72 -26.75 -37.37
C LEU A 814 -21.20 -27.02 -37.01
N SER A 815 -21.64 -26.73 -35.78
CA SER A 815 -23.03 -26.98 -35.35
C SER A 815 -24.08 -26.08 -36.03
N ARG A 816 -23.68 -25.04 -36.77
CA ARG A 816 -24.60 -24.06 -37.37
C ARG A 816 -24.84 -24.17 -38.89
N ASP A 817 -23.86 -24.60 -39.71
CA ASP A 817 -24.10 -24.99 -41.13
C ASP A 817 -22.95 -25.86 -41.70
N PRO A 818 -23.05 -27.20 -41.65
CA PRO A 818 -21.94 -28.11 -41.98
C PRO A 818 -21.66 -28.28 -43.48
N LEU A 819 -22.65 -28.07 -44.35
CA LEU A 819 -22.52 -28.37 -45.79
C LEU A 819 -21.72 -27.29 -46.53
N ALA A 820 -21.95 -26.01 -46.20
CA ALA A 820 -21.24 -24.89 -46.79
C ALA A 820 -19.74 -24.89 -46.41
N ALA A 821 -19.42 -25.20 -45.15
CA ALA A 821 -18.03 -25.28 -44.67
C ALA A 821 -17.26 -26.47 -45.28
N MET A 822 -17.91 -27.63 -45.46
CA MET A 822 -17.30 -28.76 -46.19
C MET A 822 -17.12 -28.47 -47.68
N GLY A 823 -18.04 -27.72 -48.30
CA GLY A 823 -17.87 -27.21 -49.66
C GLY A 823 -16.65 -26.29 -49.77
N GLN A 824 -16.50 -25.34 -48.85
CA GLN A 824 -15.37 -24.40 -48.80
C GLN A 824 -14.02 -25.08 -48.54
N LEU A 825 -13.96 -26.09 -47.65
CA LEU A 825 -12.76 -26.91 -47.41
C LEU A 825 -12.40 -27.79 -48.61
N ASN A 826 -13.41 -28.34 -49.28
CA ASN A 826 -13.22 -29.10 -50.51
C ASN A 826 -12.78 -28.21 -51.67
N ASP A 827 -13.30 -26.98 -51.78
CA ASP A 827 -12.89 -25.98 -52.78
C ASP A 827 -11.46 -25.46 -52.52
N LEU A 828 -11.11 -25.27 -51.26
CA LEU A 828 -9.75 -24.94 -50.80
C LEU A 828 -8.77 -26.05 -51.19
N TYR A 829 -9.11 -27.30 -50.87
CA TYR A 829 -8.36 -28.49 -51.26
C TYR A 829 -8.26 -28.63 -52.80
N LEU A 830 -9.36 -28.44 -53.54
CA LEU A 830 -9.38 -28.53 -55.00
C LEU A 830 -8.61 -27.39 -55.68
N SER A 831 -8.57 -26.19 -55.10
CA SER A 831 -7.79 -25.05 -55.63
C SER A 831 -6.29 -25.22 -55.41
N ILE A 832 -5.89 -25.80 -54.27
CA ILE A 832 -4.51 -26.22 -53.97
C ILE A 832 -4.07 -27.38 -54.89
N VAL A 833 -4.94 -28.39 -55.11
CA VAL A 833 -4.64 -29.57 -55.93
C VAL A 833 -4.59 -29.26 -57.43
N ASN A 834 -5.40 -28.32 -57.92
CA ASN A 834 -5.46 -27.96 -59.35
C ASN A 834 -4.45 -26.88 -59.78
N ASN A 835 -3.45 -26.54 -58.95
CA ASN A 835 -2.43 -25.53 -59.26
C ASN A 835 -2.99 -24.14 -59.64
N LYS A 836 -4.20 -23.80 -59.21
CA LYS A 836 -4.80 -22.48 -59.46
C LYS A 836 -4.34 -21.41 -58.47
N VAL A 837 -3.64 -21.80 -57.42
CA VAL A 837 -2.93 -20.90 -56.50
C VAL A 837 -1.47 -20.85 -56.94
N GLU A 838 -1.03 -19.73 -57.54
CA GLU A 838 0.38 -19.54 -57.87
C GLU A 838 1.21 -19.41 -56.59
N ILE A 839 1.98 -20.46 -56.30
CA ILE A 839 3.00 -20.44 -55.27
C ILE A 839 4.17 -19.60 -55.80
N ALA A 840 4.27 -18.33 -55.41
CA ALA A 840 5.36 -17.45 -55.83
C ALA A 840 6.71 -17.97 -55.30
N ARG A 841 7.53 -18.56 -56.18
CA ARG A 841 8.91 -18.95 -55.84
C ARG A 841 9.76 -17.69 -55.61
N PRO A 842 10.65 -17.66 -54.60
CA PRO A 842 11.50 -16.48 -54.35
C PRO A 842 12.44 -16.21 -55.56
N PRO A 843 12.77 -14.93 -55.84
CA PRO A 843 13.64 -14.58 -56.95
C PRO A 843 15.06 -15.09 -56.74
N LYS A 844 15.68 -15.61 -57.81
CA LYS A 844 16.96 -16.35 -57.84
C LYS A 844 18.22 -15.52 -57.52
N SER A 845 18.12 -14.36 -56.88
CA SER A 845 19.29 -13.51 -56.62
C SER A 845 19.27 -12.90 -55.22
N GLN A 846 19.60 -13.71 -54.22
CA GLN A 846 20.33 -13.28 -53.02
C GLN A 846 20.92 -14.55 -52.38
N SER A 847 22.12 -14.90 -52.81
CA SER A 847 22.96 -15.89 -52.14
C SER A 847 23.76 -15.18 -51.05
N SER A 848 23.41 -15.40 -49.78
CA SER A 848 24.36 -15.81 -48.72
C SER A 848 23.74 -15.71 -47.32
N SER A 849 23.68 -16.87 -46.66
CA SER A 849 23.81 -17.10 -45.21
C SER A 849 22.89 -16.34 -44.25
N LEU A 850 21.73 -16.94 -43.98
CA LEU A 850 21.24 -17.20 -42.62
C LEU A 850 20.28 -18.39 -42.73
N PHE A 851 20.56 -19.46 -41.97
CA PHE A 851 19.89 -20.77 -41.99
C PHE A 851 20.23 -21.69 -43.17
N GLY A 852 21.27 -22.50 -42.99
CA GLY A 852 21.59 -23.63 -43.85
C GLY A 852 20.54 -24.74 -43.74
N ILE A 853 19.46 -24.64 -44.53
CA ILE A 853 18.47 -25.71 -44.70
C ILE A 853 18.29 -25.94 -46.20
N SER A 854 18.55 -27.18 -46.63
CA SER A 854 18.31 -27.67 -47.99
C SER A 854 16.81 -27.65 -48.32
N PHE A 855 16.43 -27.01 -49.42
CA PHE A 855 15.09 -27.13 -50.02
C PHE A 855 14.90 -28.54 -50.60
N SER A 856 14.52 -29.49 -49.74
CA SER A 856 14.20 -30.85 -50.17
C SER A 856 13.22 -31.51 -49.21
N PHE A 857 11.95 -31.07 -49.22
CA PHE A 857 10.91 -31.69 -48.39
C PHE A 857 9.89 -32.56 -49.13
N PHE A 858 9.92 -32.63 -50.47
CA PHE A 858 9.14 -33.66 -51.19
C PHE A 858 9.94 -34.29 -52.33
N LYS A 859 10.28 -35.58 -52.17
CA LYS A 859 10.44 -36.46 -53.33
C LYS A 859 9.05 -36.81 -53.87
N PRO A 860 8.87 -36.99 -55.20
CA PRO A 860 7.57 -37.23 -55.84
C PRO A 860 6.75 -38.37 -55.22
N SER A 861 7.41 -39.34 -54.57
CA SER A 861 6.77 -40.49 -53.92
C SER A 861 6.21 -40.19 -52.51
N ALA A 862 6.50 -39.04 -51.90
CA ALA A 862 5.99 -38.64 -50.58
C ALA A 862 4.77 -37.70 -50.64
N GLN A 863 4.45 -37.13 -51.81
CA GLN A 863 3.22 -36.36 -52.04
C GLN A 863 1.96 -37.22 -51.82
N VAL A 864 2.04 -38.51 -52.16
CA VAL A 864 0.95 -39.48 -52.03
C VAL A 864 0.64 -39.78 -50.56
N SER A 865 1.63 -39.79 -49.66
CA SER A 865 1.43 -40.09 -48.23
C SER A 865 0.78 -38.93 -47.46
N ALA A 866 1.14 -37.68 -47.74
CA ALA A 866 0.47 -36.51 -47.17
C ALA A 866 -0.94 -36.32 -47.78
N GLN A 867 -1.10 -36.59 -49.09
CA GLN A 867 -2.41 -36.69 -49.77
C GLN A 867 -3.29 -37.73 -49.10
N ASP A 868 -2.81 -38.96 -48.92
CA ASP A 868 -3.60 -40.05 -48.33
C ASP A 868 -3.95 -39.78 -46.87
N THR A 869 -3.08 -39.10 -46.12
CA THR A 869 -3.33 -38.74 -44.72
C THR A 869 -4.45 -37.70 -44.61
N VAL A 870 -4.38 -36.60 -45.39
CA VAL A 870 -5.42 -35.56 -45.43
C VAL A 870 -6.74 -36.09 -46.02
N LEU A 871 -6.67 -36.90 -47.09
CA LEU A 871 -7.83 -37.54 -47.71
C LEU A 871 -8.47 -38.58 -46.77
N SER A 872 -7.67 -39.28 -45.94
CA SER A 872 -8.17 -40.20 -44.92
C SER A 872 -8.84 -39.45 -43.77
N LEU A 873 -8.32 -38.28 -43.36
CA LEU A 873 -8.91 -37.46 -42.29
C LEU A 873 -10.26 -36.86 -42.74
N ILE A 874 -10.32 -36.33 -43.96
CA ILE A 874 -11.55 -35.79 -44.57
C ILE A 874 -12.58 -36.90 -44.81
N LYS A 875 -12.16 -38.10 -45.28
CA LYS A 875 -13.05 -39.27 -45.39
C LYS A 875 -13.51 -39.79 -44.03
N GLN A 876 -12.66 -39.82 -43.02
CA GLN A 876 -13.03 -40.24 -41.66
C GLN A 876 -14.04 -39.27 -41.03
N LEU A 877 -13.90 -37.96 -41.27
CA LEU A 877 -14.84 -36.93 -40.84
C LEU A 877 -16.18 -37.02 -41.55
N TYR A 878 -16.16 -37.17 -42.88
CA TYR A 878 -17.35 -37.43 -43.70
C TYR A 878 -18.08 -38.69 -43.21
N ASN A 879 -17.36 -39.79 -42.98
CA ASN A 879 -17.94 -41.07 -42.54
C ASN A 879 -18.47 -41.05 -41.10
N ARG A 880 -17.80 -40.34 -40.16
CA ARG A 880 -18.28 -40.17 -38.77
C ARG A 880 -19.56 -39.34 -38.68
N MET A 881 -19.69 -38.32 -39.53
CA MET A 881 -20.92 -37.51 -39.59
C MET A 881 -22.03 -38.20 -40.36
N HIS A 882 -21.72 -38.97 -41.40
CA HIS A 882 -22.71 -39.77 -42.11
C HIS A 882 -23.30 -40.86 -41.19
N THR A 883 -22.48 -41.46 -40.32
CA THR A 883 -22.95 -42.38 -39.26
C THR A 883 -23.71 -41.67 -38.13
N HIS A 884 -23.38 -40.44 -37.76
CA HIS A 884 -24.16 -39.66 -36.78
C HIS A 884 -25.50 -39.15 -37.36
N ALA A 885 -25.55 -38.82 -38.65
CA ALA A 885 -26.77 -38.46 -39.37
C ALA A 885 -27.66 -39.70 -39.63
N GLN A 886 -27.07 -40.86 -39.94
CA GLN A 886 -27.77 -42.15 -40.00
C GLN A 886 -28.27 -42.59 -38.62
N ALA A 887 -27.48 -42.48 -37.55
CA ALA A 887 -27.94 -42.80 -36.19
C ALA A 887 -29.05 -41.86 -35.68
N ARG A 888 -29.18 -40.65 -36.26
CA ARG A 888 -30.26 -39.69 -35.99
C ARG A 888 -31.50 -39.94 -36.87
N ALA A 889 -31.31 -40.47 -38.08
CA ALA A 889 -32.37 -40.92 -38.98
C ALA A 889 -32.96 -42.28 -38.57
N ASP A 890 -32.13 -43.20 -38.07
CA ASP A 890 -32.49 -44.54 -37.60
C ASP A 890 -33.22 -44.54 -36.23
N ARG A 891 -33.16 -43.42 -35.49
CA ARG A 891 -34.02 -43.17 -34.31
C ARG A 891 -35.42 -42.64 -34.67
N HIS A 892 -35.70 -42.39 -35.95
CA HIS A 892 -36.93 -41.74 -36.41
C HIS A 892 -37.69 -42.50 -37.51
N VAL A 893 -37.68 -43.84 -37.47
CA VAL A 893 -38.73 -44.68 -38.08
C VAL A 893 -39.17 -45.74 -37.06
N ALA A 894 -40.47 -45.74 -36.74
CA ALA A 894 -41.07 -46.15 -35.46
C ALA A 894 -41.65 -47.59 -35.41
N PRO A 895 -42.17 -48.03 -34.23
CA PRO A 895 -43.62 -48.24 -34.16
C PRO A 895 -44.35 -47.28 -33.22
N ALA A 896 -45.61 -47.02 -33.58
CA ALA A 896 -46.46 -45.91 -33.21
C ALA A 896 -47.13 -46.00 -31.82
N GLU A 897 -46.48 -46.57 -30.80
CA GLU A 897 -47.13 -46.77 -29.48
C GLU A 897 -46.53 -45.91 -28.35
N ALA A 898 -45.35 -45.32 -28.50
CA ALA A 898 -44.76 -44.44 -27.47
C ALA A 898 -45.14 -42.96 -27.61
N LYS A 899 -45.79 -42.57 -28.72
CA LYS A 899 -46.22 -41.18 -28.98
C LYS A 899 -47.50 -40.78 -28.23
N SER A 900 -48.16 -41.73 -27.59
CA SER A 900 -49.34 -41.52 -26.74
C SER A 900 -48.99 -40.97 -25.35
N ALA A 901 -47.88 -41.41 -24.75
CA ALA A 901 -47.56 -41.09 -23.36
C ALA A 901 -46.86 -39.72 -23.14
N TYR A 902 -46.21 -39.15 -24.17
CA TYR A 902 -45.45 -37.90 -24.02
C TYR A 902 -46.22 -36.64 -24.47
N LEU A 903 -47.31 -36.83 -25.23
CA LEU A 903 -48.22 -35.77 -25.67
C LEU A 903 -49.29 -35.40 -24.63
N GLU A 904 -49.40 -36.15 -23.52
CA GLU A 904 -50.20 -35.78 -22.34
C GLU A 904 -49.45 -34.95 -21.30
N LEU A 905 -48.11 -34.94 -21.30
CA LEU A 905 -47.31 -34.28 -20.24
C LEU A 905 -46.76 -32.89 -20.59
N THR A 906 -46.88 -32.44 -21.84
CA THR A 906 -46.41 -31.10 -22.27
C THR A 906 -47.54 -30.18 -22.75
N ARG A 907 -48.80 -30.61 -22.61
CA ARG A 907 -49.99 -29.76 -22.84
C ARG A 907 -50.35 -28.86 -21.65
N ASN A 908 -49.66 -28.98 -20.52
CA ASN A 908 -49.79 -28.08 -19.39
C ASN A 908 -48.43 -27.48 -19.05
N HIS A 909 -48.33 -26.15 -19.24
CA HIS A 909 -47.30 -25.23 -18.74
C HIS A 909 -46.40 -24.57 -19.80
N ALA A 910 -47.06 -23.90 -20.75
CA ALA A 910 -46.58 -22.65 -21.35
C ALA A 910 -47.73 -21.63 -21.43
N ILE A 911 -48.28 -21.19 -20.28
CA ILE A 911 -49.14 -20.01 -20.09
C ILE A 911 -49.00 -19.70 -18.58
N SER A 912 -48.55 -18.56 -18.07
CA SER A 912 -48.56 -17.16 -18.48
C SER A 912 -47.30 -16.47 -17.94
N ASN A 913 -46.88 -15.35 -18.55
CA ASN A 913 -46.76 -14.07 -17.84
C ASN A 913 -46.11 -13.01 -18.74
N GLU A 914 -46.94 -12.09 -19.22
CA GLU A 914 -46.54 -10.71 -19.45
C GLU A 914 -47.41 -9.78 -18.59
N VAL A 915 -46.82 -8.64 -18.24
CA VAL A 915 -47.39 -7.38 -17.70
C VAL A 915 -47.62 -7.26 -16.18
N ARG A 916 -46.72 -6.56 -15.46
CA ARG A 916 -46.92 -5.19 -14.93
C ARG A 916 -45.75 -4.72 -14.03
N ALA A 917 -45.47 -3.42 -14.10
CA ALA A 917 -44.50 -2.65 -13.33
C ALA A 917 -45.00 -2.32 -11.89
N PRO A 918 -44.43 -1.32 -11.17
CA PRO A 918 -43.40 -1.46 -10.13
C PRO A 918 -43.91 -1.05 -8.71
N ALA A 919 -43.14 -1.36 -7.65
CA ALA A 919 -42.82 -0.46 -6.51
C ALA A 919 -42.26 -1.22 -5.28
N THR A 920 -41.04 -0.83 -4.91
CA THR A 920 -40.52 -0.53 -3.55
C THR A 920 -40.55 -1.55 -2.40
N SER A 921 -39.44 -1.44 -1.63
CA SER A 921 -39.19 -1.87 -0.24
C SER A 921 -38.77 -3.34 -0.11
N ALA A 922 -37.53 -3.66 0.28
CA ALA A 922 -36.81 -3.38 1.53
C ALA A 922 -36.54 -4.72 2.22
N ALA A 923 -35.25 -4.98 2.45
CA ALA A 923 -34.66 -5.64 3.61
C ALA A 923 -35.05 -7.08 4.01
N SER A 924 -33.98 -7.84 4.22
CA SER A 924 -33.75 -8.79 5.33
C SER A 924 -34.44 -10.16 5.29
N SER A 925 -33.61 -11.18 5.08
CA SER A 925 -33.78 -12.49 5.72
C SER A 925 -32.84 -12.56 6.93
N VAL A 926 -33.43 -12.54 8.13
CA VAL A 926 -32.85 -13.19 9.31
C VAL A 926 -33.75 -14.39 9.61
N ARG A 927 -33.10 -15.55 9.72
CA ARG A 927 -33.71 -16.82 10.12
C ARG A 927 -34.03 -16.75 11.61
N ALA A 928 -35.28 -17.02 11.99
CA ALA A 928 -35.66 -17.24 13.36
C ALA A 928 -35.29 -18.66 13.79
N GLY A 929 -34.62 -18.79 14.93
CA GLY A 929 -34.58 -19.99 15.75
C GLY A 929 -35.15 -19.65 17.14
N ARG A 930 -36.27 -20.27 17.48
CA ARG A 930 -36.75 -20.46 18.86
C ARG A 930 -36.92 -21.96 19.06
N SER A 931 -35.94 -22.56 19.74
CA SER A 931 -36.08 -23.59 20.79
C SER A 931 -34.69 -23.99 21.24
#